data_AF-A0A958ESU9-F1
#
_entry.id   AF-A0A958ESU9-F1
#
_cell.length_a   1.000
_cell.length_b   1.000
_cell.length_c   1.000
_cell.angle_alpha   90.00
_cell.angle_beta   90.00
_cell.angle_gamma   90.00
#
_symmetry.space_group_name_H-M   'P 1'
#
loop_
_entity.id
_entity.type
_entity.pdbx_description
1 polymer ?
#
loop_
_entity_poly.entity_id
_entity_poly.type
_entity_poly.pdbx_seq_one_letter_code
_entity_poly.pdbx_strand_id
1 'polypeptide(L)'
;MRKVILLTFSLLISNMFGSVLEKDSLALVAVYDSTNGANWNIPWDLNAPVSSWQGVTVQNNRVTRLTVTGTLTGTLPQQITDIDSLKELKFYYTRLDGQFPQNIGNLTKLEVLDLTYNNLEGTIPAGFYTLTRLKQVSLGLNKLSGEISSDIANLSQVYYLGLNNNQFSGTIPAALGSLTELEQLDLSRNNFEGTIPVEICSLPKLRVLNLYFNKLTGTIPAEIGNLPVLENLRLANNDLDGEIPASIGNLDSLLYLYLDQNNLSGAIPAEITNCKRLVSIRAGNNDFTSLPDLSPLTNLYDIWIPGNEFSGPLPDFFYSMTQLGTFNITSNNFDGELKPDIANWQNLSHFYFGGNKFSGSIPKEVGQLDKVSFLELYSNNFSGTIPPEIGDMENLQYLRLYNNNLTGNIPEELAHAEKLRTINIKQNNLEGVVPENFTALPNLTDLEISENNLFSLPTFTQNFNRVDLRQNKFTFEDIEPFLELTVSQLYYNPQDSAIAPKAYTTPLNSTITLNLKIGGSANHYKWFKDGQVIVEDETSGLLTINAMQEADAGVYHAEVSNEVVTDLTILTHPIDLQIGPAVADSLALVDLYNATGGTSWTNNSNWLTAASLETWFGITKTDDNYQVSLVNNNLNGELPAGICNLINTSKLDLSENNLSGTIPAEIGWLHQIAELNLSGNSLTGSVPEDLLLVNNLTNLNLANNSLTTLPNFNKMPEPITNLFVSNNALTFGDLEKNIGSASQFMYAPQDSIGSAAAFELDEGESFSLQIVTDGTANHYQWYHDGTPIDQATDYIYEVSNATPGQSGQYSCVVTNDIATELELNTKVIHVKVIGTTGLGNGLENLPQKFDLSQNYPNPFNPETTIRYGLPSASHVKLTIYNTLGQVVAELVNGNQQAGYHSVKFQADHYSSGLYFYVLETNGMLFKRKMLLIK
;
A
#
# COMPACT_ATOMS: atom_id res chain seq x y z
N MET A 1 27.90 -27.23 67.91
CA MET A 1 28.50 -26.07 68.62
C MET A 1 27.77 -24.74 68.41
N ARG A 2 27.01 -24.51 67.33
CA ARG A 2 26.25 -23.24 67.12
C ARG A 2 24.99 -23.06 68.00
N LYS A 3 24.30 -24.13 68.42
CA LYS A 3 23.15 -24.04 69.35
C LYS A 3 23.51 -23.56 70.77
N VAL A 4 24.79 -23.65 71.18
CA VAL A 4 25.25 -23.26 72.52
C VAL A 4 25.74 -21.79 72.54
N ILE A 5 26.08 -21.22 71.38
CA ILE A 5 26.42 -19.80 71.24
C ILE A 5 25.16 -18.91 71.17
N LEU A 6 24.02 -19.48 70.74
CA LEU A 6 22.72 -18.79 70.71
C LEU A 6 22.11 -18.53 72.10
N LEU A 7 22.38 -19.38 73.09
CA LEU A 7 21.82 -19.24 74.45
C LEU A 7 22.59 -18.26 75.34
N THR A 8 23.88 -18.02 75.06
CA THR A 8 24.69 -17.02 75.80
C THR A 8 24.63 -15.62 75.19
N PHE A 9 24.06 -15.47 73.98
CA PHE A 9 23.83 -14.18 73.34
C PHE A 9 22.49 -13.53 73.74
N SER A 10 21.52 -14.29 74.25
CA SER A 10 20.17 -13.79 74.56
C SER A 10 20.12 -12.81 75.76
N LEU A 11 21.10 -12.84 76.66
CA LEU A 11 21.15 -11.98 77.86
C LEU A 11 21.92 -10.66 77.68
N LEU A 12 22.68 -10.50 76.59
CA LEU A 12 23.41 -9.25 76.29
C LEU A 12 22.71 -8.39 75.22
N ILE A 13 21.77 -8.97 74.47
CA ILE A 13 21.04 -8.26 73.40
C ILE A 13 19.88 -7.39 73.95
N SER A 14 19.36 -7.67 75.16
CA SER A 14 18.19 -6.94 75.68
C SER A 14 18.45 -5.48 76.07
N ASN A 15 19.71 -5.06 76.23
CA ASN A 15 20.05 -3.75 76.80
C ASN A 15 20.89 -2.83 75.88
N MET A 16 21.19 -3.22 74.63
CA MET A 16 21.96 -2.38 73.69
C MET A 16 21.40 -2.29 72.26
N PHE A 17 20.33 -3.02 71.92
CA PHE A 17 19.75 -3.02 70.58
C PHE A 17 18.28 -2.60 70.64
N GLY A 18 17.90 -1.57 69.87
CA GLY A 18 16.52 -1.10 69.78
C GLY A 18 15.56 -2.28 69.56
N SER A 19 14.62 -2.46 70.49
CA SER A 19 13.94 -3.73 70.75
C SER A 19 13.02 -4.15 69.59
N VAL A 20 13.46 -5.04 68.70
CA VAL A 20 12.56 -5.84 67.87
C VAL A 20 12.31 -7.16 68.60
N LEU A 21 11.07 -7.65 68.60
CA LEU A 21 10.73 -8.91 69.25
C LEU A 21 11.57 -10.06 68.67
N GLU A 22 12.20 -10.85 69.55
CA GLU A 22 13.18 -11.89 69.18
C GLU A 22 12.67 -12.83 68.06
N LYS A 23 11.40 -13.24 68.13
CA LYS A 23 10.80 -14.12 67.12
C LYS A 23 10.79 -13.50 65.72
N ASP A 24 10.55 -12.19 65.60
CA ASP A 24 10.53 -11.49 64.31
C ASP A 24 11.95 -11.45 63.73
N SER A 25 12.95 -11.20 64.58
CA SER A 25 14.37 -11.20 64.18
C SER A 25 14.81 -12.58 63.70
N LEU A 26 14.46 -13.65 64.42
CA LEU A 26 14.77 -15.03 64.03
C LEU A 26 14.12 -15.44 62.72
N ALA A 27 12.87 -15.02 62.48
CA ALA A 27 12.16 -15.27 61.23
C ALA A 27 12.85 -14.60 60.03
N LEU A 28 13.31 -13.34 60.19
CA LEU A 28 14.07 -12.65 59.15
C LEU A 28 15.45 -13.29 58.91
N VAL A 29 16.15 -13.76 59.95
CA VAL A 29 17.39 -14.53 59.75
C VAL A 29 17.14 -15.82 58.98
N ALA A 30 16.04 -16.53 59.25
CA ALA A 30 15.67 -17.71 58.48
C ALA A 30 15.43 -17.38 57.00
N VAL A 31 14.79 -16.23 56.69
CA VAL A 31 14.63 -15.73 55.31
C VAL A 31 15.99 -15.49 54.67
N TYR A 32 16.88 -14.78 55.36
CA TYR A 32 18.23 -14.52 54.89
C TYR A 32 18.97 -15.83 54.59
N ASP A 33 18.97 -16.80 55.50
CA ASP A 33 19.68 -18.06 55.31
C ASP A 33 19.09 -18.92 54.18
N SER A 34 17.76 -19.01 54.10
CA SER A 34 17.05 -19.87 53.12
C SER A 34 17.08 -19.35 51.69
N THR A 35 17.37 -18.08 51.49
CA THR A 35 17.40 -17.42 50.18
C THR A 35 18.81 -16.95 49.79
N ASN A 36 19.83 -17.53 50.42
CA ASN A 36 21.24 -17.26 50.16
C ASN A 36 21.62 -15.77 50.37
N GLY A 37 21.17 -15.23 51.51
CA GLY A 37 21.32 -13.85 51.98
C GLY A 37 22.69 -13.23 51.80
N ALA A 38 23.74 -14.01 52.01
CA ALA A 38 25.13 -13.55 51.88
C ALA A 38 25.49 -13.13 50.44
N ASN A 39 24.74 -13.60 49.44
CA ASN A 39 24.95 -13.33 48.02
C ASN A 39 23.88 -12.40 47.43
N TRP A 40 23.03 -11.79 48.25
CA TRP A 40 22.13 -10.76 47.79
C TRP A 40 22.93 -9.54 47.28
N ASN A 41 22.36 -8.78 46.33
CA ASN A 41 22.98 -7.55 45.83
C ASN A 41 23.29 -6.55 46.96
N ILE A 42 22.41 -6.51 47.97
CA ILE A 42 22.59 -5.73 49.19
C ILE A 42 22.23 -6.66 50.38
N PRO A 43 23.21 -7.39 50.93
CA PRO A 43 22.96 -8.31 52.03
C PRO A 43 22.69 -7.54 53.32
N TRP A 44 21.77 -8.04 54.15
CA TRP A 44 21.57 -7.51 55.49
C TRP A 44 22.81 -7.71 56.36
N ASP A 45 23.22 -6.67 57.09
CA ASP A 45 24.23 -6.79 58.14
C ASP A 45 23.57 -7.34 59.41
N LEU A 46 23.80 -8.63 59.67
CA LEU A 46 23.25 -9.34 60.83
C LEU A 46 23.76 -8.80 62.18
N ASN A 47 24.78 -7.92 62.19
CA ASN A 47 25.26 -7.23 63.40
C ASN A 47 24.61 -5.85 63.62
N ALA A 48 23.88 -5.33 62.63
CA ALA A 48 23.17 -4.06 62.73
C ALA A 48 21.72 -4.27 63.23
N PRO A 49 21.07 -3.23 63.81
CA PRO A 49 19.67 -3.33 64.21
C PRO A 49 18.75 -3.74 63.06
N VAL A 50 17.79 -4.63 63.28
CA VAL A 50 16.83 -5.09 62.26
C VAL A 50 16.11 -3.92 61.57
N SER A 51 15.87 -2.82 62.29
CA SER A 51 15.25 -1.61 61.73
C SER A 51 16.12 -0.89 60.67
N SER A 52 17.40 -1.22 60.54
CA SER A 52 18.28 -0.71 59.49
C SER A 52 18.42 -1.66 58.29
N TRP A 53 17.81 -2.85 58.35
CA TRP A 53 17.87 -3.81 57.25
C TRP A 53 17.03 -3.32 56.07
N GLN A 54 17.59 -3.39 54.86
CA GLN A 54 16.90 -2.91 53.67
C GLN A 54 15.55 -3.61 53.48
N GLY A 55 14.52 -2.80 53.27
CA GLY A 55 13.17 -3.30 53.00
C GLY A 55 12.41 -3.77 54.24
N VAL A 56 12.99 -3.71 55.44
CA VAL A 56 12.33 -4.03 56.70
C VAL A 56 11.78 -2.76 57.33
N THR A 57 10.50 -2.76 57.71
CA THR A 57 9.90 -1.69 58.53
C THR A 57 9.50 -2.24 59.88
N VAL A 58 9.90 -1.54 60.95
CA VAL A 58 9.57 -1.87 62.33
C VAL A 58 8.65 -0.79 62.91
N GLN A 59 7.57 -1.20 63.57
CA GLN A 59 6.68 -0.33 64.33
C GLN A 59 6.33 -0.97 65.67
N ASN A 60 6.38 -0.22 66.76
CA ASN A 60 6.09 -0.71 68.11
C ASN A 60 6.83 -2.02 68.41
N ASN A 61 8.13 -2.08 68.13
CA ASN A 61 9.00 -3.23 68.40
C ASN A 61 8.65 -4.51 67.59
N ARG A 62 7.86 -4.40 66.53
CA ARG A 62 7.44 -5.51 65.67
C ARG A 62 7.71 -5.20 64.20
N VAL A 63 8.03 -6.21 63.40
CA VAL A 63 8.20 -6.05 61.95
C VAL A 63 6.82 -5.99 61.29
N THR A 64 6.55 -4.92 60.54
CA THR A 64 5.24 -4.68 59.92
C THR A 64 5.28 -4.65 58.40
N ARG A 65 6.43 -4.44 57.78
CA ARG A 65 6.62 -4.55 56.33
C ARG A 65 7.92 -5.25 56.02
N LEU A 66 7.88 -6.13 55.03
CA LEU A 66 9.07 -6.77 54.47
C LEU A 66 8.98 -6.71 52.94
N THR A 67 9.93 -6.01 52.34
CA THR A 67 10.11 -5.94 50.89
C THR A 67 11.52 -6.39 50.54
N VAL A 68 11.66 -7.48 49.79
CA VAL A 68 12.95 -7.96 49.29
C VAL A 68 12.88 -7.99 47.76
N THR A 69 13.92 -7.47 47.11
CA THR A 69 14.04 -7.42 45.65
C THR A 69 15.44 -7.87 45.23
N GLY A 70 15.59 -8.25 43.97
CA GLY A 70 16.86 -8.71 43.40
C GLY A 70 16.91 -10.22 43.24
N THR A 71 17.99 -10.74 42.64
CA THR A 71 18.08 -12.14 42.23
C THR A 71 18.40 -13.04 43.42
N LEU A 72 17.38 -13.56 44.10
CA LEU A 72 17.56 -14.50 45.22
C LEU A 72 17.66 -15.94 44.70
N THR A 73 18.15 -16.85 45.53
CA THR A 73 18.14 -18.30 45.26
C THR A 73 17.71 -19.06 46.51
N GLY A 74 16.63 -19.84 46.40
CA GLY A 74 16.08 -20.64 47.48
C GLY A 74 14.61 -20.34 47.80
N THR A 75 14.14 -20.91 48.90
CA THR A 75 12.71 -20.97 49.24
C THR A 75 12.31 -19.96 50.31
N LEU A 76 11.05 -19.53 50.32
CA LEU A 76 10.50 -18.78 51.46
C LEU A 76 10.31 -19.74 52.68
N PRO A 77 10.97 -19.49 53.83
CA PRO A 77 10.96 -20.43 54.94
C PRO A 77 9.63 -20.36 55.73
N GLN A 78 9.22 -21.45 56.37
CA GLN A 78 7.98 -21.49 57.17
C GLN A 78 7.97 -20.46 58.31
N GLN A 79 9.15 -20.15 58.87
CA GLN A 79 9.36 -19.19 59.95
C GLN A 79 8.93 -17.76 59.59
N ILE A 80 8.78 -17.40 58.30
CA ILE A 80 8.22 -16.09 57.93
C ILE A 80 6.84 -15.85 58.58
N THR A 81 6.11 -16.94 58.83
CA THR A 81 4.77 -16.91 59.43
C THR A 81 4.77 -16.59 60.93
N ASP A 82 5.94 -16.57 61.59
CA ASP A 82 6.07 -16.18 63.00
C ASP A 82 5.94 -14.65 63.20
N ILE A 83 6.15 -13.88 62.13
CA ILE A 83 5.99 -12.41 62.09
C ILE A 83 4.51 -12.04 61.94
N ASP A 84 3.68 -12.42 62.91
CA ASP A 84 2.22 -12.18 62.95
C ASP A 84 1.79 -10.69 62.91
N SER A 85 2.77 -9.79 62.93
CA SER A 85 2.61 -8.34 62.82
C SER A 85 2.70 -7.81 61.39
N LEU A 86 3.10 -8.64 60.41
CA LEU A 86 3.25 -8.23 59.02
C LEU A 86 1.92 -7.70 58.45
N LYS A 87 2.02 -6.53 57.81
CA LYS A 87 0.98 -5.91 57.00
C LYS A 87 1.31 -5.96 55.52
N GLU A 88 2.59 -5.94 55.16
CA GLU A 88 3.03 -6.06 53.77
C GLU A 88 4.18 -7.07 53.66
N LEU A 89 4.03 -8.03 52.76
CA LEU A 89 5.04 -9.02 52.42
C LEU A 89 5.25 -9.00 50.90
N LYS A 90 6.42 -8.55 50.46
CA LYS A 90 6.74 -8.35 49.04
C LYS A 90 8.06 -9.00 48.68
N PHE A 91 8.02 -9.98 47.81
CA PHE A 91 9.16 -10.63 47.17
C PHE A 91 8.87 -10.71 45.68
N TYR A 92 9.18 -9.64 44.93
CA TYR A 92 8.89 -9.57 43.50
C TYR A 92 10.19 -9.49 42.69
N TYR A 93 10.25 -10.21 41.57
CA TYR A 93 11.47 -10.42 40.77
C TYR A 93 12.62 -11.10 41.55
N THR A 94 12.28 -12.08 42.40
CA THR A 94 13.24 -12.69 43.33
C THR A 94 13.68 -14.12 43.01
N ARG A 95 13.14 -14.75 41.97
CA ARG A 95 13.39 -16.17 41.61
C ARG A 95 13.12 -17.17 42.74
N LEU A 96 12.38 -16.81 43.79
CA LEU A 96 12.03 -17.70 44.91
C LEU A 96 11.39 -18.98 44.37
N ASP A 97 11.84 -20.13 44.85
CA ASP A 97 11.30 -21.44 44.48
C ASP A 97 10.59 -22.12 45.66
N GLY A 98 10.10 -23.33 45.41
CA GLY A 98 9.38 -24.13 46.39
C GLY A 98 7.92 -23.71 46.56
N GLN A 99 7.29 -24.25 47.61
CA GLN A 99 5.87 -24.08 47.87
C GLN A 99 5.59 -22.91 48.82
N PHE A 100 4.33 -22.47 48.83
CA PHE A 100 3.82 -21.55 49.85
C PHE A 100 4.06 -22.08 51.28
N PRO A 101 4.34 -21.20 52.26
CA PRO A 101 4.31 -21.57 53.67
C PRO A 101 2.94 -22.16 54.08
N GLN A 102 2.92 -23.35 54.68
CA GLN A 102 1.67 -24.05 55.01
C GLN A 102 0.83 -23.27 56.03
N ASN A 103 1.49 -22.58 56.96
CA ASN A 103 0.84 -21.77 58.01
C ASN A 103 0.73 -20.28 57.64
N ILE A 104 0.64 -19.94 56.35
CA ILE A 104 0.55 -18.54 55.90
C ILE A 104 -0.62 -17.78 56.58
N GLY A 105 -1.68 -18.49 56.98
CA GLY A 105 -2.82 -17.96 57.72
C GLY A 105 -2.48 -17.33 59.08
N ASN A 106 -1.29 -17.59 59.65
CA ASN A 106 -0.83 -16.93 60.88
C ASN A 106 -0.59 -15.42 60.69
N LEU A 107 -0.38 -14.97 59.45
CA LEU A 107 -0.16 -13.56 59.11
C LEU A 107 -1.48 -12.75 59.10
N THR A 108 -2.28 -12.88 60.15
CA THR A 108 -3.65 -12.33 60.26
C THR A 108 -3.78 -10.80 60.07
N LYS A 109 -2.66 -10.07 60.10
CA LYS A 109 -2.60 -8.62 59.86
C LYS A 109 -2.20 -8.24 58.44
N LEU A 110 -1.93 -9.22 57.57
CA LEU A 110 -1.44 -8.99 56.22
C LEU A 110 -2.50 -8.30 55.37
N GLU A 111 -2.11 -7.19 54.76
CA GLU A 111 -2.93 -6.35 53.87
C GLU A 111 -2.43 -6.43 52.43
N VAL A 112 -1.12 -6.60 52.22
CA VAL A 112 -0.51 -6.72 50.88
C VAL A 112 0.40 -7.93 50.82
N LEU A 113 0.13 -8.81 49.85
CA LEU A 113 1.01 -9.91 49.48
C LEU A 113 1.38 -9.77 48.01
N ASP A 114 2.67 -9.61 47.74
CA ASP A 114 3.21 -9.60 46.37
C ASP A 114 4.36 -10.58 46.25
N LEU A 115 4.13 -11.68 45.54
CA LEU A 115 5.10 -12.71 45.22
C LEU A 115 5.27 -12.86 43.71
N THR A 116 5.00 -11.79 42.94
CA THR A 116 5.00 -11.81 41.48
C THR A 116 6.40 -12.07 40.91
N TYR A 117 6.49 -12.79 39.79
CA TYR A 117 7.76 -13.07 39.10
C TYR A 117 8.72 -13.89 39.99
N ASN A 118 8.30 -15.10 40.31
CA ASN A 118 9.08 -16.09 41.04
C ASN A 118 8.89 -17.49 40.42
N ASN A 119 9.42 -18.51 41.06
CA ASN A 119 9.31 -19.92 40.67
C ASN A 119 8.46 -20.71 41.67
N LEU A 120 7.53 -20.06 42.39
CA LEU A 120 6.70 -20.73 43.39
C LEU A 120 5.82 -21.79 42.73
N GLU A 121 5.75 -22.97 43.31
CA GLU A 121 5.01 -24.12 42.79
C GLU A 121 4.04 -24.71 43.81
N GLY A 122 3.24 -25.69 43.37
CA GLY A 122 2.20 -26.32 44.21
C GLY A 122 0.92 -25.48 44.30
N THR A 123 0.06 -25.79 45.26
CA THR A 123 -1.26 -25.18 45.43
C THR A 123 -1.25 -24.05 46.46
N ILE A 124 -2.23 -23.15 46.39
CA ILE A 124 -2.48 -22.19 47.49
C ILE A 124 -3.00 -22.97 48.71
N PRO A 125 -2.37 -22.88 49.89
CA PRO A 125 -2.78 -23.64 51.07
C PRO A 125 -4.08 -23.08 51.67
N ALA A 126 -4.91 -23.94 52.28
CA ALA A 126 -6.21 -23.54 52.84
C ALA A 126 -6.14 -22.37 53.84
N GLY A 127 -5.06 -22.29 54.63
CA GLY A 127 -4.82 -21.18 55.57
C GLY A 127 -4.66 -19.81 54.91
N PHE A 128 -4.37 -19.74 53.61
CA PHE A 128 -4.33 -18.48 52.87
C PHE A 128 -5.69 -17.75 52.90
N TYR A 129 -6.78 -18.51 52.78
CA TYR A 129 -8.13 -17.96 52.73
C TYR A 129 -8.63 -17.42 54.07
N THR A 130 -7.88 -17.59 55.17
CA THR A 130 -8.22 -17.01 56.48
C THR A 130 -7.65 -15.61 56.67
N LEU A 131 -6.91 -15.07 55.69
CA LEU A 131 -6.26 -13.76 55.75
C LEU A 131 -7.22 -12.62 55.39
N THR A 132 -8.27 -12.43 56.18
CA THR A 132 -9.41 -11.53 55.89
C THR A 132 -9.08 -10.03 55.84
N ARG A 133 -7.82 -9.65 56.08
CA ARG A 133 -7.34 -8.25 55.95
C ARG A 133 -6.61 -7.98 54.64
N LEU A 134 -6.42 -9.00 53.81
CA LEU A 134 -5.80 -8.84 52.50
C LEU A 134 -6.62 -7.86 51.65
N LYS A 135 -5.90 -6.92 51.05
CA LYS A 135 -6.39 -5.89 50.14
C LYS A 135 -5.80 -6.08 48.75
N GLN A 136 -4.53 -6.47 48.68
CA GLN A 136 -3.84 -6.71 47.42
C GLN A 136 -3.15 -8.07 47.47
N VAL A 137 -3.42 -8.89 46.46
CA VAL A 137 -2.83 -10.20 46.25
C VAL A 137 -2.26 -10.25 44.83
N SER A 138 -0.94 -10.34 44.73
CA SER A 138 -0.21 -10.42 43.45
C SER A 138 0.67 -11.67 43.46
N LEU A 139 0.24 -12.73 42.79
CA LEU A 139 0.92 -14.03 42.72
C LEU A 139 1.28 -14.44 41.28
N GLY A 140 1.17 -13.51 40.34
CA GLY A 140 1.37 -13.79 38.93
C GLY A 140 2.81 -14.19 38.57
N LEU A 141 3.00 -14.77 37.38
CA LEU A 141 4.31 -15.17 36.86
C LEU A 141 5.03 -16.13 37.83
N ASN A 142 4.37 -17.24 38.13
CA ASN A 142 4.84 -18.33 38.98
C ASN A 142 4.48 -19.69 38.33
N LYS A 143 4.61 -20.78 39.08
CA LYS A 143 4.23 -22.16 38.69
C LYS A 143 3.14 -22.72 39.62
N LEU A 144 2.32 -21.85 40.20
CA LEU A 144 1.24 -22.26 41.10
C LEU A 144 0.18 -23.04 40.32
N SER A 145 -0.41 -24.04 40.93
CA SER A 145 -1.32 -25.00 40.29
C SER A 145 -2.52 -25.33 41.18
N GLY A 146 -3.41 -26.18 40.67
CA GLY A 146 -4.64 -26.59 41.36
C GLY A 146 -5.79 -25.61 41.13
N GLU A 147 -6.90 -25.85 41.83
CA GLU A 147 -8.12 -25.03 41.75
C GLU A 147 -8.07 -23.86 42.73
N ILE A 148 -8.80 -22.78 42.41
CA ILE A 148 -9.07 -21.72 43.38
C ILE A 148 -10.20 -22.20 44.31
N SER A 149 -9.95 -22.28 45.63
CA SER A 149 -11.00 -22.64 46.59
C SER A 149 -12.12 -21.59 46.62
N SER A 150 -13.36 -22.04 46.84
CA SER A 150 -14.51 -21.17 47.13
C SER A 150 -14.32 -20.33 48.41
N ASP A 151 -13.41 -20.73 49.30
CA ASP A 151 -13.04 -19.94 50.49
C ASP A 151 -12.41 -18.59 50.13
N ILE A 152 -12.08 -18.34 48.86
CA ILE A 152 -11.66 -17.02 48.36
C ILE A 152 -12.66 -15.91 48.74
N ALA A 153 -13.95 -16.24 48.91
CA ALA A 153 -14.98 -15.31 49.40
C ALA A 153 -14.66 -14.68 50.77
N ASN A 154 -13.82 -15.31 51.59
CA ASN A 154 -13.40 -14.76 52.89
C ASN A 154 -12.47 -13.56 52.77
N LEU A 155 -11.84 -13.34 51.61
CA LEU A 155 -10.90 -12.23 51.37
C LEU A 155 -11.62 -10.94 50.95
N SER A 156 -12.70 -10.59 51.66
CA SER A 156 -13.67 -9.56 51.26
C SER A 156 -13.14 -8.12 51.13
N GLN A 157 -11.91 -7.85 51.58
CA GLN A 157 -11.26 -6.54 51.44
C GLN A 157 -10.36 -6.42 50.21
N VAL A 158 -10.23 -7.50 49.42
CA VAL A 158 -9.34 -7.52 48.25
C VAL A 158 -9.88 -6.62 47.15
N TYR A 159 -9.10 -5.61 46.78
CA TYR A 159 -9.35 -4.74 45.63
C TYR A 159 -8.54 -5.16 44.39
N TYR A 160 -7.42 -5.87 44.58
CA TYR A 160 -6.60 -6.40 43.49
C TYR A 160 -6.28 -7.87 43.70
N LEU A 161 -6.67 -8.72 42.75
CA LEU A 161 -6.34 -10.14 42.70
C LEU A 161 -5.70 -10.50 41.36
N GLY A 162 -4.36 -10.63 41.36
CA GLY A 162 -3.57 -11.03 40.20
C GLY A 162 -2.98 -12.42 40.38
N LEU A 163 -3.46 -13.39 39.61
CA LEU A 163 -3.01 -14.80 39.59
C LEU A 163 -2.50 -15.24 38.21
N ASN A 164 -2.26 -14.28 37.32
CA ASN A 164 -1.95 -14.49 35.92
C ASN A 164 -0.61 -15.20 35.67
N ASN A 165 -0.44 -15.87 34.53
CA ASN A 165 0.78 -16.64 34.19
C ASN A 165 1.14 -17.66 35.28
N ASN A 166 0.25 -18.60 35.51
CA ASN A 166 0.43 -19.74 36.42
C ASN A 166 -0.11 -21.01 35.75
N GLN A 167 -0.32 -22.07 36.52
CA GLN A 167 -0.85 -23.36 36.09
C GLN A 167 -2.19 -23.68 36.80
N PHE A 168 -2.93 -22.67 37.27
CA PHE A 168 -4.24 -22.89 37.90
C PHE A 168 -5.21 -23.56 36.91
N SER A 169 -6.06 -24.46 37.41
CA SER A 169 -6.97 -25.29 36.61
C SER A 169 -8.36 -25.36 37.24
N GLY A 170 -9.28 -26.09 36.60
CA GLY A 170 -10.68 -26.21 37.02
C GLY A 170 -11.49 -24.97 36.67
N THR A 171 -12.70 -24.85 37.24
CA THR A 171 -13.60 -23.73 36.96
C THR A 171 -13.25 -22.48 37.75
N ILE A 172 -13.51 -21.31 37.18
CA ILE A 172 -13.49 -20.05 37.95
C ILE A 172 -14.60 -20.11 39.02
N PRO A 173 -14.29 -19.99 40.33
CA PRO A 173 -15.31 -20.12 41.36
C PRO A 173 -16.29 -18.93 41.39
N ALA A 174 -17.59 -19.22 41.38
CA ALA A 174 -18.66 -18.22 41.58
C ALA A 174 -18.47 -17.39 42.88
N ALA A 175 -17.82 -17.96 43.89
CA ALA A 175 -17.48 -17.31 45.15
C ALA A 175 -16.65 -16.01 44.99
N LEU A 176 -15.94 -15.83 43.87
CA LEU A 176 -15.27 -14.57 43.54
C LEU A 176 -16.22 -13.38 43.46
N GLY A 177 -17.49 -13.61 43.12
CA GLY A 177 -18.54 -12.57 43.13
C GLY A 177 -18.86 -11.99 44.51
N SER A 178 -18.35 -12.59 45.60
CA SER A 178 -18.50 -12.05 46.97
C SER A 178 -17.47 -10.96 47.31
N LEU A 179 -16.44 -10.74 46.47
CA LEU A 179 -15.37 -9.78 46.71
C LEU A 179 -15.78 -8.37 46.29
N THR A 180 -16.71 -7.75 47.02
CA THR A 180 -17.34 -6.47 46.62
C THR A 180 -16.38 -5.29 46.53
N GLU A 181 -15.18 -5.39 47.11
CA GLU A 181 -14.12 -4.37 47.00
C GLU A 181 -13.26 -4.53 45.74
N LEU A 182 -13.42 -5.61 44.97
CA LEU A 182 -12.56 -5.98 43.85
C LEU A 182 -12.67 -4.95 42.71
N GLU A 183 -11.54 -4.35 42.38
CA GLU A 183 -11.37 -3.41 41.27
C GLU A 183 -10.68 -4.06 40.06
N GLN A 184 -9.75 -4.99 40.31
CA GLN A 184 -8.99 -5.68 39.27
C GLN A 184 -8.89 -7.17 39.55
N LEU A 185 -9.35 -7.96 38.57
CA LEU A 185 -9.21 -9.41 38.55
C LEU A 185 -8.41 -9.83 37.33
N ASP A 186 -7.21 -10.39 37.54
CA ASP A 186 -6.39 -10.93 36.48
C ASP A 186 -6.10 -12.42 36.70
N LEU A 187 -6.78 -13.25 35.91
CA LEU A 187 -6.63 -14.71 35.88
C LEU A 187 -5.99 -15.19 34.56
N SER A 188 -5.45 -14.27 33.76
CA SER A 188 -5.00 -14.56 32.41
C SER A 188 -3.81 -15.54 32.35
N ARG A 189 -3.65 -16.26 31.24
CA ARG A 189 -2.57 -17.24 31.02
C ARG A 189 -2.53 -18.31 32.12
N ASN A 190 -3.64 -19.03 32.27
CA ASN A 190 -3.79 -20.20 33.15
C ASN A 190 -4.49 -21.33 32.36
N ASN A 191 -4.96 -22.38 33.06
CA ASN A 191 -5.70 -23.49 32.49
C ASN A 191 -7.16 -23.53 33.00
N PHE A 192 -7.78 -22.38 33.28
CA PHE A 192 -9.18 -22.36 33.71
C PHE A 192 -10.12 -22.85 32.60
N GLU A 193 -11.09 -23.67 32.98
CA GLU A 193 -12.10 -24.27 32.09
C GLU A 193 -13.53 -23.93 32.55
N GLY A 194 -14.53 -24.37 31.79
CA GLY A 194 -15.94 -24.08 32.07
C GLY A 194 -16.34 -22.65 31.71
N THR A 195 -17.47 -22.19 32.24
CA THR A 195 -18.07 -20.91 31.87
C THR A 195 -17.58 -19.75 32.72
N ILE A 196 -17.73 -18.52 32.22
CA ILE A 196 -17.56 -17.30 33.03
C ILE A 196 -18.69 -17.23 34.08
N PRO A 197 -18.40 -17.18 35.40
CA PRO A 197 -19.44 -17.11 36.42
C PRO A 197 -20.19 -15.78 36.42
N VAL A 198 -21.52 -15.84 36.41
CA VAL A 198 -22.40 -14.66 36.40
C VAL A 198 -22.24 -13.81 37.66
N GLU A 199 -21.82 -14.40 38.78
CA GLU A 199 -21.63 -13.72 40.06
C GLU A 199 -20.49 -12.68 39.99
N ILE A 200 -19.45 -12.92 39.19
CA ILE A 200 -18.36 -11.94 38.97
C ILE A 200 -18.91 -10.71 38.25
N CYS A 201 -19.95 -10.88 37.43
CA CYS A 201 -20.58 -9.81 36.65
C CYS A 201 -21.47 -8.88 37.49
N SER A 202 -21.54 -9.07 38.81
CA SER A 202 -22.27 -8.21 39.75
C SER A 202 -21.35 -7.42 40.69
N LEU A 203 -20.03 -7.43 40.45
CA LEU A 203 -19.06 -6.76 41.31
C LEU A 203 -19.10 -5.23 41.11
N PRO A 204 -19.40 -4.45 42.16
CA PRO A 204 -19.75 -3.03 42.02
C PRO A 204 -18.57 -2.10 41.71
N LYS A 205 -17.33 -2.56 41.92
CA LYS A 205 -16.11 -1.76 41.74
C LYS A 205 -15.20 -2.30 40.63
N LEU A 206 -15.57 -3.38 39.96
CA LEU A 206 -14.69 -4.07 39.01
C LEU A 206 -14.45 -3.22 37.77
N ARG A 207 -13.20 -2.79 37.58
CA ARG A 207 -12.73 -1.97 36.44
C ARG A 207 -11.99 -2.81 35.40
N VAL A 208 -11.29 -3.86 35.83
CA VAL A 208 -10.51 -4.75 34.95
C VAL A 208 -10.91 -6.20 35.20
N LEU A 209 -11.40 -6.85 34.15
CA LEU A 209 -11.62 -8.29 34.11
C LEU A 209 -10.74 -8.89 32.99
N ASN A 210 -9.66 -9.55 33.40
CA ASN A 210 -8.71 -10.16 32.48
C ASN A 210 -8.70 -11.70 32.62
N LEU A 211 -9.33 -12.37 31.65
CA LEU A 211 -9.42 -13.83 31.53
C LEU A 211 -8.69 -14.36 30.29
N TYR A 212 -7.90 -13.51 29.63
CA TYR A 212 -7.15 -13.82 28.41
C TYR A 212 -6.34 -15.12 28.52
N PHE A 213 -6.32 -15.94 27.47
CA PHE A 213 -5.50 -17.15 27.38
C PHE A 213 -5.82 -18.17 28.49
N ASN A 214 -7.01 -18.76 28.40
CA ASN A 214 -7.48 -19.88 29.22
C ASN A 214 -8.19 -20.89 28.30
N LYS A 215 -9.00 -21.78 28.86
CA LYS A 215 -9.81 -22.78 28.13
C LYS A 215 -11.30 -22.59 28.47
N LEU A 216 -11.73 -21.34 28.64
CA LEU A 216 -13.11 -21.04 29.01
C LEU A 216 -14.03 -21.34 27.83
N THR A 217 -15.17 -21.94 28.11
CA THR A 217 -16.17 -22.39 27.14
C THR A 217 -17.53 -21.75 27.40
N GLY A 218 -18.47 -21.91 26.47
CA GLY A 218 -19.83 -21.38 26.58
C GLY A 218 -19.88 -19.89 26.26
N THR A 219 -21.04 -19.27 26.50
CA THR A 219 -21.30 -17.91 26.05
C THR A 219 -20.74 -16.86 27.00
N ILE A 220 -20.53 -15.64 26.48
CA ILE A 220 -20.36 -14.45 27.33
C ILE A 220 -21.70 -14.20 28.06
N PRO A 221 -21.75 -14.22 29.41
CA PRO A 221 -22.99 -14.06 30.14
C PRO A 221 -23.59 -12.66 29.95
N ALA A 222 -24.90 -12.56 29.76
CA ALA A 222 -25.58 -11.28 29.60
C ALA A 222 -25.44 -10.38 30.85
N GLU A 223 -25.24 -10.97 32.01
CA GLU A 223 -24.97 -10.27 33.26
C GLU A 223 -23.69 -9.45 33.21
N ILE A 224 -22.78 -9.66 32.26
CA ILE A 224 -21.57 -8.84 32.10
C ILE A 224 -21.91 -7.34 32.02
N GLY A 225 -23.06 -7.00 31.43
CA GLY A 225 -23.57 -5.63 31.32
C GLY A 225 -23.99 -5.00 32.65
N ASN A 226 -24.00 -5.74 33.76
CA ASN A 226 -24.34 -5.21 35.09
C ASN A 226 -23.15 -4.58 35.81
N LEU A 227 -21.93 -4.63 35.24
CA LEU A 227 -20.72 -4.09 35.84
C LEU A 227 -20.64 -2.56 35.64
N PRO A 228 -20.90 -1.74 36.68
CA PRO A 228 -21.20 -0.31 36.49
C PRO A 228 -19.97 0.54 36.11
N VAL A 229 -18.76 0.02 36.35
CA VAL A 229 -17.49 0.75 36.19
C VAL A 229 -16.45 -0.05 35.41
N LEU A 230 -16.86 -1.09 34.67
CA LEU A 230 -15.92 -1.90 33.90
C LEU A 230 -15.29 -1.06 32.78
N GLU A 231 -13.96 -1.01 32.74
CA GLU A 231 -13.18 -0.27 31.76
C GLU A 231 -12.46 -1.19 30.77
N ASN A 232 -12.08 -2.40 31.21
CA ASN A 232 -11.25 -3.30 30.42
C ASN A 232 -11.74 -4.75 30.56
N LEU A 233 -12.29 -5.27 29.46
CA LEU A 233 -12.77 -6.64 29.35
C LEU A 233 -11.88 -7.41 28.37
N ARG A 234 -11.11 -8.39 28.88
CA ARG A 234 -10.21 -9.21 28.07
C ARG A 234 -10.56 -10.67 28.19
N LEU A 235 -11.14 -11.21 27.12
CA LEU A 235 -11.59 -12.60 27.01
C LEU A 235 -10.91 -13.35 25.85
N ALA A 236 -10.00 -12.69 25.13
CA ALA A 236 -9.30 -13.25 23.98
C ALA A 236 -8.55 -14.56 24.29
N ASN A 237 -8.39 -15.43 23.29
CA ASN A 237 -7.74 -16.75 23.39
C ASN A 237 -8.42 -17.64 24.42
N ASN A 238 -9.67 -17.99 24.15
CA ASN A 238 -10.47 -18.98 24.87
C ASN A 238 -11.31 -19.78 23.85
N ASP A 239 -12.18 -20.65 24.32
CA ASP A 239 -13.12 -21.44 23.51
C ASP A 239 -14.56 -20.93 23.68
N LEU A 240 -14.75 -19.62 23.93
CA LEU A 240 -16.08 -19.02 24.11
C LEU A 240 -16.88 -19.07 22.82
N ASP A 241 -18.20 -19.28 22.92
CA ASP A 241 -19.10 -19.44 21.78
C ASP A 241 -20.36 -18.55 21.88
N GLY A 242 -21.24 -18.65 20.88
CA GLY A 242 -22.47 -17.86 20.81
C GLY A 242 -22.24 -16.39 20.45
N GLU A 243 -23.26 -15.57 20.67
CA GLU A 243 -23.24 -14.14 20.31
C GLU A 243 -22.67 -13.26 21.44
N ILE A 244 -22.17 -12.08 21.09
CA ILE A 244 -21.91 -11.03 22.09
C ILE A 244 -23.28 -10.55 22.63
N PRO A 245 -23.54 -10.61 23.95
CA PRO A 245 -24.83 -10.21 24.48
C PRO A 245 -25.05 -8.70 24.31
N ALA A 246 -26.26 -8.30 23.90
CA ALA A 246 -26.66 -6.90 23.73
C ALA A 246 -26.44 -6.04 24.99
N SER A 247 -26.46 -6.66 26.18
CA SER A 247 -26.17 -6.01 27.45
C SER A 247 -24.74 -5.45 27.55
N ILE A 248 -23.83 -5.81 26.65
CA ILE A 248 -22.50 -5.18 26.54
C ILE A 248 -22.63 -3.65 26.41
N GLY A 249 -23.70 -3.17 25.79
CA GLY A 249 -24.00 -1.75 25.65
C GLY A 249 -24.31 -1.01 26.95
N ASN A 250 -24.52 -1.72 28.06
CA ASN A 250 -24.75 -1.10 29.38
C ASN A 250 -23.44 -0.70 30.08
N LEU A 251 -22.28 -1.04 29.50
CA LEU A 251 -20.97 -0.77 30.07
C LEU A 251 -20.47 0.65 29.73
N ASP A 252 -21.09 1.66 30.33
CA ASP A 252 -20.81 3.09 30.05
C ASP A 252 -19.33 3.49 30.26
N SER A 253 -18.59 2.74 31.08
CA SER A 253 -17.18 2.98 31.38
C SER A 253 -16.19 2.25 30.46
N LEU A 254 -16.67 1.38 29.57
CA LEU A 254 -15.82 0.49 28.78
C LEU A 254 -14.89 1.27 27.85
N LEU A 255 -13.59 0.96 27.95
CA LEU A 255 -12.52 1.52 27.11
C LEU A 255 -11.98 0.47 26.14
N TYR A 256 -11.83 -0.77 26.59
CA TYR A 256 -11.21 -1.85 25.83
C TYR A 256 -12.05 -3.12 25.88
N LEU A 257 -12.41 -3.65 24.70
CA LEU A 257 -13.11 -4.91 24.53
C LEU A 257 -12.29 -5.85 23.66
N TYR A 258 -11.63 -6.84 24.26
CA TYR A 258 -10.76 -7.79 23.57
C TYR A 258 -11.32 -9.21 23.61
N LEU A 259 -11.74 -9.72 22.46
CA LEU A 259 -12.46 -10.97 22.23
C LEU A 259 -11.77 -11.88 21.20
N ASP A 260 -10.57 -11.50 20.70
CA ASP A 260 -9.89 -12.23 19.63
C ASP A 260 -9.67 -13.71 19.94
N GLN A 261 -9.65 -14.58 18.91
CA GLN A 261 -9.36 -16.01 19.04
C GLN A 261 -10.35 -16.69 20.00
N ASN A 262 -11.61 -16.75 19.60
CA ASN A 262 -12.70 -17.50 20.22
C ASN A 262 -13.58 -18.11 19.10
N ASN A 263 -14.69 -18.75 19.45
CA ASN A 263 -15.71 -19.25 18.52
C ASN A 263 -17.00 -18.40 18.60
N LEU A 264 -16.86 -17.08 18.84
CA LEU A 264 -18.01 -16.17 18.93
C LEU A 264 -18.59 -15.96 17.53
N SER A 265 -19.90 -15.85 17.42
CA SER A 265 -20.61 -15.84 16.14
C SER A 265 -21.71 -14.77 16.09
N GLY A 266 -22.34 -14.64 14.92
CA GLY A 266 -23.46 -13.72 14.70
C GLY A 266 -23.02 -12.28 14.46
N ALA A 267 -23.90 -11.33 14.78
CA ALA A 267 -23.63 -9.91 14.60
C ALA A 267 -22.90 -9.31 15.82
N ILE A 268 -22.01 -8.34 15.59
CA ILE A 268 -21.62 -7.43 16.67
C ILE A 268 -22.87 -6.60 17.04
N PRO A 269 -23.33 -6.60 18.32
CA PRO A 269 -24.61 -6.03 18.69
C PRO A 269 -24.61 -4.50 18.54
N ALA A 270 -25.71 -3.93 18.04
CA ALA A 270 -25.84 -2.49 17.83
C ALA A 270 -25.70 -1.68 19.13
N GLU A 271 -26.05 -2.30 20.26
CA GLU A 271 -25.93 -1.74 21.60
C GLU A 271 -24.49 -1.41 21.98
N ILE A 272 -23.46 -1.99 21.33
CA ILE A 272 -22.06 -1.61 21.56
C ILE A 272 -21.81 -0.11 21.34
N THR A 273 -22.64 0.53 20.50
CA THR A 273 -22.59 1.97 20.23
C THR A 273 -22.96 2.83 21.44
N ASN A 274 -23.55 2.26 22.49
CA ASN A 274 -23.83 2.93 23.76
C ASN A 274 -22.57 3.10 24.62
N CYS A 275 -21.53 2.30 24.40
CA CYS A 275 -20.25 2.40 25.12
C CYS A 275 -19.43 3.60 24.62
N LYS A 276 -19.87 4.84 24.90
CA LYS A 276 -19.30 6.09 24.33
C LYS A 276 -17.82 6.34 24.65
N ARG A 277 -17.27 5.65 25.64
CA ARG A 277 -15.86 5.74 26.02
C ARG A 277 -14.96 4.73 25.30
N LEU A 278 -15.53 3.84 24.50
CA LEU A 278 -14.80 2.76 23.86
C LEU A 278 -13.70 3.29 22.94
N VAL A 279 -12.48 2.80 23.16
CA VAL A 279 -11.26 3.22 22.44
C VAL A 279 -10.79 2.12 21.49
N SER A 280 -10.96 0.86 21.85
CA SER A 280 -10.53 -0.28 21.03
C SER A 280 -11.52 -1.44 21.10
N ILE A 281 -11.86 -1.97 19.93
CA ILE A 281 -12.58 -3.23 19.75
C ILE A 281 -11.65 -4.19 19.06
N ARG A 282 -11.36 -5.32 19.70
CA ARG A 282 -10.63 -6.43 19.09
C ARG A 282 -11.46 -7.69 19.14
N ALA A 283 -11.78 -8.24 17.98
CA ALA A 283 -12.67 -9.39 17.81
C ALA A 283 -12.23 -10.27 16.64
N GLY A 284 -10.94 -10.30 16.32
CA GLY A 284 -10.41 -11.08 15.22
C GLY A 284 -10.39 -12.59 15.49
N ASN A 285 -10.40 -13.41 14.43
CA ASN A 285 -10.40 -14.88 14.50
C ASN A 285 -11.58 -15.39 15.33
N ASN A 286 -12.78 -15.14 14.81
CA ASN A 286 -14.09 -15.56 15.31
C ASN A 286 -14.99 -15.83 14.08
N ASP A 287 -16.28 -16.06 14.29
CA ASP A 287 -17.28 -16.36 13.27
C ASP A 287 -18.30 -15.20 13.10
N PHE A 288 -17.87 -13.93 13.26
CA PHE A 288 -18.77 -12.77 13.15
C PHE A 288 -19.16 -12.46 11.69
N THR A 289 -20.42 -12.12 11.46
CA THR A 289 -20.99 -11.93 10.11
C THR A 289 -21.31 -10.49 9.74
N SER A 290 -21.55 -9.59 10.73
CA SER A 290 -21.96 -8.21 10.46
C SER A 290 -21.60 -7.21 11.55
N LEU A 291 -21.38 -5.95 11.15
CA LEU A 291 -21.08 -4.81 12.02
C LEU A 291 -22.28 -3.85 12.11
N PRO A 292 -22.54 -3.24 13.28
CA PRO A 292 -23.46 -2.12 13.39
C PRO A 292 -22.78 -0.82 12.93
N ASP A 293 -23.55 0.26 12.79
CA ASP A 293 -23.00 1.60 12.55
C ASP A 293 -22.19 2.06 13.78
N LEU A 294 -20.86 2.07 13.65
CA LEU A 294 -19.94 2.44 14.71
C LEU A 294 -19.64 3.95 14.77
N SER A 295 -20.19 4.76 13.85
CA SER A 295 -19.97 6.21 13.83
C SER A 295 -20.32 6.94 15.15
N PRO A 296 -21.25 6.47 16.01
CA PRO A 296 -21.50 7.12 17.29
C PRO A 296 -20.38 6.97 18.33
N LEU A 297 -19.34 6.16 18.06
CA LEU A 297 -18.20 5.91 18.95
C LEU A 297 -17.02 6.82 18.60
N THR A 298 -17.14 8.10 18.94
CA THR A 298 -16.17 9.14 18.56
C THR A 298 -14.78 9.00 19.19
N ASN A 299 -14.62 8.15 20.21
CA ASN A 299 -13.33 7.84 20.84
C ASN A 299 -12.68 6.57 20.28
N LEU A 300 -13.38 5.84 19.40
CA LEU A 300 -12.91 4.56 18.87
C LEU A 300 -11.73 4.79 17.94
N TYR A 301 -10.55 4.34 18.36
CA TYR A 301 -9.27 4.57 17.69
C TYR A 301 -8.74 3.30 17.00
N ASP A 302 -9.03 2.12 17.56
CA ASP A 302 -8.52 0.82 17.11
C ASP A 302 -9.68 -0.13 16.83
N ILE A 303 -9.79 -0.56 15.57
CA ILE A 303 -10.73 -1.59 15.13
C ILE A 303 -9.91 -2.76 14.59
N TRP A 304 -9.96 -3.89 15.29
CA TRP A 304 -9.21 -5.09 14.95
C TRP A 304 -10.13 -6.29 14.84
N ILE A 305 -10.58 -6.60 13.63
CA ILE A 305 -11.55 -7.65 13.33
C ILE A 305 -11.11 -8.64 12.23
N PRO A 306 -9.82 -8.99 12.11
CA PRO A 306 -9.38 -9.88 11.03
C PRO A 306 -9.87 -11.32 11.21
N GLY A 307 -9.97 -12.11 10.15
CA GLY A 307 -10.29 -13.54 10.27
C GLY A 307 -11.71 -13.80 10.76
N ASN A 308 -12.71 -13.19 10.11
CA ASN A 308 -14.13 -13.37 10.41
C ASN A 308 -14.91 -13.61 9.10
N GLU A 309 -16.24 -13.62 9.17
CA GLU A 309 -17.13 -13.82 8.04
C GLU A 309 -17.79 -12.51 7.54
N PHE A 310 -17.28 -11.33 7.94
CA PHE A 310 -17.85 -10.04 7.52
C PHE A 310 -17.86 -9.91 6.00
N SER A 311 -19.00 -9.56 5.40
CA SER A 311 -19.21 -9.55 3.95
C SER A 311 -19.96 -8.32 3.44
N GLY A 312 -20.01 -8.17 2.13
CA GLY A 312 -20.58 -7.00 1.44
C GLY A 312 -19.59 -5.84 1.35
N PRO A 313 -20.01 -4.70 0.78
CA PRO A 313 -19.15 -3.54 0.62
C PRO A 313 -18.79 -2.93 1.97
N LEU A 314 -17.62 -2.27 2.03
CA LEU A 314 -17.23 -1.53 3.24
C LEU A 314 -18.30 -0.46 3.56
N PRO A 315 -18.93 -0.51 4.75
CA PRO A 315 -20.00 0.43 5.08
C PRO A 315 -19.58 1.90 5.09
N ASP A 316 -20.45 2.78 4.57
CA ASP A 316 -20.13 4.20 4.35
C ASP A 316 -19.75 4.96 5.62
N PHE A 317 -20.31 4.57 6.76
CA PHE A 317 -20.01 5.22 8.04
C PHE A 317 -18.52 5.12 8.40
N PHE A 318 -17.78 4.10 7.95
CA PHE A 318 -16.34 4.00 8.22
C PHE A 318 -15.56 5.17 7.64
N TYR A 319 -15.94 5.66 6.46
CA TYR A 319 -15.29 6.80 5.83
C TYR A 319 -15.52 8.11 6.59
N SER A 320 -16.50 8.16 7.50
CA SER A 320 -16.74 9.32 8.37
C SER A 320 -15.94 9.27 9.69
N MET A 321 -15.31 8.12 10.01
CA MET A 321 -14.58 7.91 11.27
C MET A 321 -13.12 8.39 11.17
N THR A 322 -12.94 9.72 11.16
CA THR A 322 -11.62 10.38 10.99
C THR A 322 -10.65 10.18 12.15
N GLN A 323 -11.14 9.71 13.30
CA GLN A 323 -10.33 9.48 14.50
C GLN A 323 -9.52 8.17 14.47
N LEU A 324 -9.80 7.27 13.53
CA LEU A 324 -9.19 5.94 13.49
C LEU A 324 -7.67 6.02 13.32
N GLY A 325 -6.93 5.31 14.17
CA GLY A 325 -5.48 5.18 14.07
C GLY A 325 -5.00 3.80 13.67
N THR A 326 -5.81 2.76 13.88
CA THR A 326 -5.57 1.41 13.38
C THR A 326 -6.88 0.81 12.91
N PHE A 327 -6.87 0.27 11.69
CA PHE A 327 -8.04 -0.39 11.11
C PHE A 327 -7.60 -1.69 10.43
N ASN A 328 -7.94 -2.82 11.04
CA ASN A 328 -7.62 -4.14 10.56
C ASN A 328 -8.88 -4.97 10.30
N ILE A 329 -9.12 -5.25 9.02
CA ILE A 329 -10.21 -6.09 8.53
C ILE A 329 -9.70 -7.25 7.68
N THR A 330 -8.41 -7.59 7.80
CA THR A 330 -7.79 -8.63 6.97
C THR A 330 -8.48 -9.98 7.07
N SER A 331 -8.41 -10.81 6.02
CA SER A 331 -8.98 -12.16 6.04
C SER A 331 -10.49 -12.17 6.36
N ASN A 332 -11.28 -11.44 5.58
CA ASN A 332 -12.74 -11.40 5.67
C ASN A 332 -13.35 -11.60 4.28
N ASN A 333 -14.67 -11.41 4.15
CA ASN A 333 -15.42 -11.51 2.90
C ASN A 333 -15.88 -10.15 2.35
N PHE A 334 -15.27 -9.02 2.77
CA PHE A 334 -15.66 -7.69 2.26
C PHE A 334 -15.42 -7.60 0.76
N ASP A 335 -16.36 -7.02 0.02
CA ASP A 335 -16.33 -6.87 -1.44
C ASP A 335 -16.56 -5.42 -1.87
N GLY A 336 -16.82 -5.19 -3.16
CA GLY A 336 -17.02 -3.85 -3.71
C GLY A 336 -15.73 -3.03 -3.85
N GLU A 337 -15.88 -1.76 -4.20
CA GLU A 337 -14.76 -0.85 -4.45
C GLU A 337 -14.45 0.00 -3.20
N LEU A 338 -13.17 0.34 -3.02
CA LEU A 338 -12.78 1.35 -2.04
C LEU A 338 -13.10 2.74 -2.57
N LYS A 339 -13.82 3.53 -1.76
CA LYS A 339 -14.21 4.90 -2.13
C LYS A 339 -13.07 5.91 -1.93
N PRO A 340 -13.00 6.98 -2.72
CA PRO A 340 -12.07 8.10 -2.52
C PRO A 340 -12.10 8.71 -1.09
N ASP A 341 -13.23 8.58 -0.39
CA ASP A 341 -13.40 9.06 0.98
C ASP A 341 -12.46 8.39 2.00
N ILE A 342 -11.65 7.39 1.61
CA ILE A 342 -10.52 6.91 2.43
C ILE A 342 -9.57 8.04 2.84
N ALA A 343 -9.48 9.13 2.07
CA ALA A 343 -8.73 10.34 2.41
C ALA A 343 -9.08 10.90 3.80
N ASN A 344 -10.26 10.60 4.34
CA ASN A 344 -10.68 11.08 5.65
C ASN A 344 -9.90 10.46 6.82
N TRP A 345 -9.19 9.34 6.62
CA TRP A 345 -8.47 8.61 7.67
C TRP A 345 -7.08 9.19 7.99
N GLN A 346 -7.00 10.50 8.18
CA GLN A 346 -5.78 11.28 8.41
C GLN A 346 -4.99 10.93 9.71
N ASN A 347 -5.58 10.09 10.57
CA ASN A 347 -4.92 9.58 11.78
C ASN A 347 -4.41 8.15 11.64
N LEU A 348 -4.74 7.47 10.53
CA LEU A 348 -4.45 6.07 10.34
C LEU A 348 -2.96 5.84 10.16
N SER A 349 -2.41 4.93 10.95
CA SER A 349 -1.00 4.54 10.88
C SER A 349 -0.78 3.19 10.22
N HIS A 350 -1.82 2.35 10.23
CA HIS A 350 -1.79 1.00 9.68
C HIS A 350 -3.09 0.71 8.95
N PHE A 351 -2.98 0.38 7.67
CA PHE A 351 -4.08 0.09 6.77
C PHE A 351 -4.03 -1.40 6.39
N TYR A 352 -4.83 -2.22 7.08
CA TYR A 352 -4.77 -3.68 6.95
C TYR A 352 -6.06 -4.24 6.36
N PHE A 353 -6.10 -4.38 5.03
CA PHE A 353 -7.29 -4.76 4.26
C PHE A 353 -7.08 -6.03 3.41
N GLY A 354 -5.89 -6.63 3.45
CA GLY A 354 -5.56 -7.82 2.68
C GLY A 354 -6.38 -9.08 3.02
N GLY A 355 -6.53 -9.99 2.06
CA GLY A 355 -7.33 -11.21 2.22
C GLY A 355 -8.84 -10.94 2.24
N ASN A 356 -9.32 -10.10 1.32
CA ASN A 356 -10.74 -9.79 1.15
C ASN A 356 -11.13 -10.01 -0.33
N LYS A 357 -12.26 -9.47 -0.77
CA LYS A 357 -12.77 -9.54 -2.15
C LYS A 357 -12.93 -8.15 -2.77
N PHE A 358 -12.24 -7.13 -2.26
CA PHE A 358 -12.30 -5.77 -2.81
C PHE A 358 -11.90 -5.75 -4.28
N SER A 359 -12.63 -5.00 -5.10
CA SER A 359 -12.45 -4.90 -6.55
C SER A 359 -12.29 -3.44 -6.99
N GLY A 360 -12.17 -3.21 -8.30
CA GLY A 360 -11.96 -1.88 -8.87
C GLY A 360 -10.51 -1.41 -8.73
N SER A 361 -10.24 -0.15 -9.06
CA SER A 361 -8.92 0.45 -8.88
C SER A 361 -8.64 0.82 -7.44
N ILE A 362 -7.36 0.79 -7.04
CA ILE A 362 -6.93 1.44 -5.81
C ILE A 362 -7.15 2.96 -6.00
N PRO A 363 -7.96 3.63 -5.18
CA PRO A 363 -8.20 5.07 -5.31
C PRO A 363 -6.91 5.84 -5.00
N LYS A 364 -6.60 6.85 -5.82
CA LYS A 364 -5.40 7.69 -5.68
C LYS A 364 -5.33 8.42 -4.34
N GLU A 365 -6.49 8.68 -3.74
CA GLU A 365 -6.64 9.31 -2.44
C GLU A 365 -5.95 8.54 -1.31
N VAL A 366 -5.58 7.27 -1.52
CA VAL A 366 -4.74 6.52 -0.58
C VAL A 366 -3.39 7.19 -0.33
N GLY A 367 -2.87 7.91 -1.33
CA GLY A 367 -1.63 8.68 -1.25
C GLY A 367 -1.68 9.83 -0.23
N GLN A 368 -2.87 10.28 0.14
CA GLN A 368 -3.08 11.38 1.10
C GLN A 368 -2.99 10.92 2.57
N LEU A 369 -2.65 9.66 2.82
CA LEU A 369 -2.60 9.07 4.16
C LEU A 369 -1.19 9.11 4.74
N ASP A 370 -0.69 10.33 5.00
CA ASP A 370 0.72 10.60 5.33
C ASP A 370 1.24 9.84 6.56
N LYS A 371 0.37 9.44 7.49
CA LYS A 371 0.76 8.70 8.71
C LYS A 371 0.85 7.19 8.50
N VAL A 372 0.35 6.67 7.38
CA VAL A 372 0.33 5.23 7.12
C VAL A 372 1.76 4.75 6.89
N SER A 373 2.15 3.73 7.66
CA SER A 373 3.44 3.06 7.54
C SER A 373 3.32 1.65 6.96
N PHE A 374 2.14 1.06 7.04
CA PHE A 374 1.80 -0.24 6.47
C PHE A 374 0.56 -0.10 5.60
N LEU A 375 0.74 -0.23 4.28
CA LEU A 375 -0.34 -0.30 3.31
C LEU A 375 -0.47 -1.74 2.82
N GLU A 376 -1.43 -2.47 3.37
CA GLU A 376 -1.64 -3.89 3.09
C GLU A 376 -2.99 -4.14 2.39
N LEU A 377 -2.93 -4.31 1.07
CA LEU A 377 -4.07 -4.57 0.18
C LEU A 377 -3.99 -5.95 -0.50
N TYR A 378 -3.04 -6.79 -0.09
CA TYR A 378 -2.76 -8.08 -0.72
C TYR A 378 -3.95 -9.04 -0.77
N SER A 379 -3.95 -10.04 -1.65
CA SER A 379 -4.99 -11.06 -1.75
C SER A 379 -6.41 -10.46 -1.81
N ASN A 380 -6.62 -9.59 -2.79
CA ASN A 380 -7.91 -9.00 -3.14
C ASN A 380 -8.13 -9.13 -4.66
N ASN A 381 -9.16 -8.48 -5.20
CA ASN A 381 -9.46 -8.42 -6.63
C ASN A 381 -9.17 -7.02 -7.23
N PHE A 382 -8.27 -6.22 -6.63
CA PHE A 382 -7.95 -4.89 -7.16
C PHE A 382 -7.39 -4.98 -8.58
N SER A 383 -7.81 -4.07 -9.45
CA SER A 383 -7.44 -4.00 -10.87
C SER A 383 -6.94 -2.60 -11.25
N GLY A 384 -6.54 -2.38 -12.50
CA GLY A 384 -5.99 -1.09 -12.93
C GLY A 384 -4.55 -0.90 -12.44
N THR A 385 -4.04 0.33 -12.47
CA THR A 385 -2.64 0.63 -12.16
C THR A 385 -2.41 0.84 -10.66
N ILE A 386 -1.16 0.70 -10.23
CA ILE A 386 -0.73 1.23 -8.93
C ILE A 386 -0.77 2.76 -9.01
N PRO A 387 -1.49 3.47 -8.10
CA PRO A 387 -1.50 4.93 -8.11
C PRO A 387 -0.12 5.52 -7.81
N PRO A 388 0.40 6.43 -8.66
CA PRO A 388 1.65 7.16 -8.38
C PRO A 388 1.63 7.90 -7.04
N GLU A 389 0.48 8.38 -6.60
CA GLU A 389 0.29 9.13 -5.35
C GLU A 389 0.67 8.33 -4.09
N ILE A 390 0.79 7.00 -4.17
CA ILE A 390 1.37 6.20 -3.07
C ILE A 390 2.81 6.63 -2.76
N GLY A 391 3.53 7.17 -3.75
CA GLY A 391 4.85 7.77 -3.60
C GLY A 391 4.90 8.95 -2.64
N ASP A 392 3.80 9.69 -2.49
CA ASP A 392 3.73 10.89 -1.64
C ASP A 392 3.61 10.54 -0.13
N MET A 393 3.43 9.26 0.19
CA MET A 393 3.23 8.80 1.57
C MET A 393 4.55 8.79 2.37
N GLU A 394 4.88 9.92 2.99
CA GLU A 394 6.17 10.15 3.70
C GLU A 394 6.54 9.13 4.79
N ASN A 395 5.56 8.42 5.37
CA ASN A 395 5.79 7.43 6.43
C ASN A 395 5.72 5.97 5.97
N LEU A 396 5.44 5.73 4.68
CA LEU A 396 5.27 4.39 4.14
C LEU A 396 6.56 3.57 4.26
N GLN A 397 6.45 2.41 4.89
CA GLN A 397 7.57 1.47 5.08
C GLN A 397 7.29 0.13 4.39
N TYR A 398 6.03 -0.31 4.38
CA TYR A 398 5.63 -1.58 3.83
C TYR A 398 4.49 -1.38 2.83
N LEU A 399 4.78 -1.63 1.56
CA LEU A 399 3.81 -1.66 0.47
C LEU A 399 3.55 -3.12 0.09
N ARG A 400 2.35 -3.64 0.41
CA ARG A 400 1.96 -5.02 0.13
C ARG A 400 0.69 -5.08 -0.70
N LEU A 401 0.86 -5.22 -2.02
CA LEU A 401 -0.20 -5.29 -3.02
C LEU A 401 -0.29 -6.65 -3.73
N TYR A 402 0.45 -7.66 -3.24
CA TYR A 402 0.55 -8.94 -3.92
C TYR A 402 -0.77 -9.71 -4.06
N ASN A 403 -0.84 -10.61 -5.03
CA ASN A 403 -2.02 -11.44 -5.29
C ASN A 403 -3.28 -10.58 -5.52
N ASN A 404 -3.20 -9.76 -6.57
CA ASN A 404 -4.28 -8.91 -7.08
C ASN A 404 -4.29 -8.99 -8.62
N ASN A 405 -5.12 -8.18 -9.28
CA ASN A 405 -5.22 -8.08 -10.74
C ASN A 405 -4.63 -6.76 -11.27
N LEU A 406 -3.64 -6.17 -10.60
CA LEU A 406 -3.05 -4.89 -11.00
C LEU A 406 -2.29 -5.01 -12.33
N THR A 407 -2.34 -3.95 -13.16
CA THR A 407 -1.79 -3.88 -14.53
C THR A 407 -0.94 -2.64 -14.73
N GLY A 408 -0.25 -2.53 -15.86
CA GLY A 408 0.56 -1.36 -16.22
C GLY A 408 1.91 -1.33 -15.52
N ASN A 409 2.61 -0.20 -15.63
CA ASN A 409 3.96 -0.03 -15.11
C ASN A 409 3.98 0.18 -13.59
N ILE A 410 5.13 -0.12 -12.97
CA ILE A 410 5.42 0.30 -11.59
C ILE A 410 5.71 1.82 -11.62
N PRO A 411 4.97 2.67 -10.86
CA PRO A 411 5.20 4.11 -10.86
C PRO A 411 6.58 4.47 -10.31
N GLU A 412 7.27 5.40 -10.97
CA GLU A 412 8.59 5.87 -10.52
C GLU A 412 8.48 6.71 -9.24
N GLU A 413 7.33 7.35 -9.02
CA GLU A 413 7.02 8.16 -7.85
C GLU A 413 7.07 7.37 -6.54
N LEU A 414 6.95 6.03 -6.58
CA LEU A 414 7.15 5.19 -5.40
C LEU A 414 8.53 5.39 -4.75
N ALA A 415 9.53 5.86 -5.51
CA ALA A 415 10.84 6.19 -4.95
C ALA A 415 10.84 7.43 -4.02
N HIS A 416 9.81 8.29 -4.08
CA HIS A 416 9.66 9.43 -3.18
C HIS A 416 9.35 9.01 -1.73
N ALA A 417 8.80 7.80 -1.53
CA ALA A 417 8.57 7.24 -0.21
C ALA A 417 9.90 6.69 0.38
N GLU A 418 10.80 7.59 0.79
CA GLU A 418 12.19 7.28 1.21
C GLU A 418 12.32 6.30 2.40
N LYS A 419 11.23 6.09 3.16
CA LYS A 419 11.17 5.15 4.28
C LYS A 419 10.79 3.73 3.87
N LEU A 420 10.51 3.48 2.58
CA LEU A 420 10.18 2.15 2.07
C LEU A 420 11.28 1.14 2.41
N ARG A 421 10.84 0.04 3.01
CA ARG A 421 11.66 -1.13 3.36
C ARG A 421 11.29 -2.35 2.55
N THR A 422 9.99 -2.49 2.28
CA THR A 422 9.44 -3.63 1.56
C THR A 422 8.51 -3.15 0.45
N ILE A 423 8.80 -3.58 -0.76
CA ILE A 423 7.90 -3.52 -1.91
C ILE A 423 7.53 -4.96 -2.25
N ASN A 424 6.27 -5.34 -2.01
CA ASN A 424 5.76 -6.66 -2.31
C ASN A 424 4.51 -6.55 -3.19
N ILE A 425 4.73 -6.69 -4.50
CA ILE A 425 3.76 -6.52 -5.58
C ILE A 425 3.68 -7.78 -6.46
N LYS A 426 4.18 -8.91 -5.96
CA LYS A 426 4.17 -10.20 -6.68
C LYS A 426 2.75 -10.66 -7.02
N GLN A 427 2.60 -11.58 -7.97
CA GLN A 427 1.31 -12.17 -8.34
C GLN A 427 0.31 -11.10 -8.76
N ASN A 428 0.69 -10.33 -9.78
CA ASN A 428 -0.14 -9.34 -10.45
C ASN A 428 0.09 -9.45 -11.97
N ASN A 429 -0.42 -8.50 -12.75
CA ASN A 429 -0.22 -8.42 -14.20
C ASN A 429 0.59 -7.16 -14.58
N LEU A 430 1.51 -6.72 -13.70
CA LEU A 430 2.34 -5.54 -13.95
C LEU A 430 3.32 -5.81 -15.08
N GLU A 431 3.61 -4.80 -15.89
CA GLU A 431 4.50 -4.88 -17.06
C GLU A 431 5.53 -3.74 -17.04
N GLY A 432 6.40 -3.71 -18.04
CA GLY A 432 7.42 -2.68 -18.13
C GLY A 432 8.69 -2.98 -17.33
N VAL A 433 9.32 -1.92 -16.87
CA VAL A 433 10.62 -1.94 -16.17
C VAL A 433 10.44 -1.63 -14.68
N VAL A 434 11.37 -2.10 -13.86
CA VAL A 434 11.50 -1.59 -12.49
C VAL A 434 12.19 -0.22 -12.54
N PRO A 435 11.63 0.86 -11.93
CA PRO A 435 12.16 2.21 -12.06
C PRO A 435 13.61 2.38 -11.57
N GLU A 436 14.43 3.12 -12.32
CA GLU A 436 15.85 3.37 -12.00
C GLU A 436 16.06 4.07 -10.66
N ASN A 437 15.14 4.96 -10.28
CA ASN A 437 15.20 5.69 -9.02
C ASN A 437 14.97 4.81 -7.78
N PHE A 438 14.54 3.55 -7.93
CA PHE A 438 14.49 2.61 -6.80
C PHE A 438 15.88 2.32 -6.23
N THR A 439 16.94 2.50 -7.03
CA THR A 439 18.34 2.38 -6.58
C THR A 439 18.73 3.44 -5.55
N ALA A 440 17.95 4.51 -5.42
CA ALA A 440 18.16 5.59 -4.45
C ALA A 440 17.41 5.37 -3.13
N LEU A 441 16.54 4.34 -3.01
CA LEU A 441 15.76 4.08 -1.80
C LEU A 441 16.65 3.53 -0.67
N PRO A 442 17.00 4.34 0.34
CA PRO A 442 18.10 4.02 1.25
C PRO A 442 17.81 2.86 2.22
N ASN A 443 16.52 2.54 2.41
CA ASN A 443 16.06 1.55 3.38
C ASN A 443 15.44 0.31 2.74
N LEU A 444 15.40 0.21 1.40
CA LEU A 444 14.76 -0.92 0.72
C LEU A 444 15.58 -2.19 0.95
N THR A 445 15.00 -3.15 1.67
CA THR A 445 15.65 -4.44 1.98
C THR A 445 14.93 -5.63 1.39
N ASP A 446 13.67 -5.47 0.98
CA ASP A 446 12.83 -6.55 0.49
C ASP A 446 12.12 -6.12 -0.80
N LEU A 447 12.49 -6.75 -1.92
CA LEU A 447 11.91 -6.52 -3.25
C LEU A 447 11.27 -7.82 -3.76
N GLU A 448 9.95 -7.93 -3.63
CA GLU A 448 9.18 -9.11 -4.05
C GLU A 448 8.25 -8.74 -5.22
N ILE A 449 8.69 -9.00 -6.45
CA ILE A 449 8.02 -8.61 -7.69
C ILE A 449 7.70 -9.80 -8.60
N SER A 450 7.84 -11.03 -8.07
CA SER A 450 7.64 -12.27 -8.80
C SER A 450 6.22 -12.43 -9.38
N GLU A 451 6.05 -13.30 -10.39
CA GLU A 451 4.75 -13.58 -11.00
C GLU A 451 4.10 -12.29 -11.57
N ASN A 452 4.80 -11.63 -12.49
CA ASN A 452 4.38 -10.44 -13.25
C ASN A 452 4.93 -10.53 -14.70
N ASN A 453 4.84 -9.46 -15.48
CA ASN A 453 5.35 -9.34 -16.86
C ASN A 453 6.52 -8.35 -16.99
N LEU A 454 7.28 -8.12 -15.92
CA LEU A 454 8.39 -7.16 -15.91
C LEU A 454 9.59 -7.70 -16.68
N PHE A 455 10.32 -6.84 -17.39
CA PHE A 455 11.40 -7.30 -18.27
C PHE A 455 12.76 -6.63 -18.06
N SER A 456 12.88 -5.59 -17.22
CA SER A 456 14.18 -5.00 -16.89
C SER A 456 14.30 -4.55 -15.43
N LEU A 457 15.51 -4.69 -14.88
CA LEU A 457 15.89 -4.25 -13.53
C LEU A 457 16.94 -3.13 -13.57
N PRO A 458 16.88 -2.18 -12.63
CA PRO A 458 17.94 -1.20 -12.47
C PRO A 458 19.13 -1.80 -11.72
N THR A 459 20.29 -1.17 -11.84
CA THR A 459 21.52 -1.66 -11.20
C THR A 459 21.59 -1.22 -9.74
N PHE A 460 21.09 -2.06 -8.82
CA PHE A 460 21.18 -1.80 -7.39
C PHE A 460 22.62 -1.90 -6.86
N THR A 461 22.94 -1.06 -5.87
CA THR A 461 24.24 -1.09 -5.17
C THR A 461 24.11 -1.41 -3.68
N GLN A 462 22.87 -1.50 -3.18
CA GLN A 462 22.54 -1.80 -1.78
C GLN A 462 22.34 -3.29 -1.53
N ASN A 463 22.47 -3.71 -0.26
CA ASN A 463 22.23 -5.08 0.16
C ASN A 463 20.75 -5.34 0.45
N PHE A 464 20.30 -6.58 0.24
CA PHE A 464 18.92 -6.98 0.45
C PHE A 464 18.80 -8.15 1.45
N ASN A 465 17.72 -8.15 2.21
CA ASN A 465 17.29 -9.32 2.96
C ASN A 465 16.63 -10.34 2.02
N ARG A 466 15.77 -9.86 1.11
CA ARG A 466 14.98 -10.73 0.23
C ARG A 466 14.76 -10.08 -1.13
N VAL A 467 15.01 -10.83 -2.19
CA VAL A 467 14.72 -10.45 -3.57
C VAL A 467 14.04 -11.63 -4.25
N ASP A 468 12.80 -11.44 -4.73
CA ASP A 468 12.05 -12.45 -5.47
C ASP A 468 11.62 -11.90 -6.83
N LEU A 469 12.30 -12.36 -7.87
CA LEU A 469 12.19 -11.93 -9.27
C LEU A 469 11.50 -12.98 -10.15
N ARG A 470 11.21 -14.17 -9.62
CA ARG A 470 10.74 -15.34 -10.39
C ARG A 470 9.49 -15.03 -11.22
N GLN A 471 9.28 -15.76 -12.29
CA GLN A 471 8.10 -15.69 -13.14
C GLN A 471 7.83 -14.26 -13.65
N ASN A 472 8.88 -13.63 -14.15
CA ASN A 472 8.85 -12.39 -14.94
C ASN A 472 9.50 -12.68 -16.31
N LYS A 473 9.96 -11.65 -17.02
CA LYS A 473 10.66 -11.76 -18.32
C LYS A 473 12.11 -11.26 -18.24
N PHE A 474 12.73 -11.30 -17.05
CA PHE A 474 14.10 -10.84 -16.85
C PHE A 474 15.10 -11.77 -17.56
N THR A 475 16.17 -11.17 -18.08
CA THR A 475 17.27 -11.90 -18.73
C THR A 475 18.45 -12.06 -17.78
N PHE A 476 19.53 -12.68 -18.25
CA PHE A 476 20.73 -12.85 -17.43
C PHE A 476 21.38 -11.51 -17.07
N GLU A 477 21.36 -10.52 -17.98
CA GLU A 477 21.91 -9.18 -17.74
C GLU A 477 21.26 -8.47 -16.54
N ASP A 478 19.97 -8.70 -16.30
CA ASP A 478 19.25 -8.13 -15.17
C ASP A 478 19.63 -8.79 -13.83
N ILE A 479 20.01 -10.08 -13.87
CA ILE A 479 20.24 -10.90 -12.67
C ILE A 479 21.72 -10.94 -12.28
N GLU A 480 22.64 -10.88 -13.25
CA GLU A 480 24.10 -10.85 -13.05
C GLU A 480 24.52 -9.86 -11.95
N PRO A 481 24.03 -8.59 -11.91
CA PRO A 481 24.38 -7.64 -10.86
C PRO A 481 24.01 -8.07 -9.43
N PHE A 482 22.91 -8.80 -9.25
CA PHE A 482 22.47 -9.22 -7.91
C PHE A 482 23.34 -10.31 -7.30
N LEU A 483 24.07 -11.06 -8.12
CA LEU A 483 25.00 -12.10 -7.65
C LEU A 483 26.28 -11.51 -7.05
N GLU A 484 26.59 -10.26 -7.36
CA GLU A 484 27.69 -9.50 -6.77
C GLU A 484 27.30 -8.78 -5.45
N LEU A 485 26.00 -8.71 -5.14
CA LEU A 485 25.47 -8.07 -3.92
C LEU A 485 25.34 -9.06 -2.76
N THR A 486 25.26 -8.55 -1.52
CA THR A 486 24.86 -9.39 -0.38
C THR A 486 23.34 -9.47 -0.32
N VAL A 487 22.77 -10.59 -0.77
CA VAL A 487 21.34 -10.88 -0.70
C VAL A 487 21.11 -12.14 0.13
N SER A 488 20.38 -12.05 1.25
CA SER A 488 20.17 -13.21 2.14
C SER A 488 19.26 -14.28 1.53
N GLN A 489 18.26 -13.85 0.75
CA GLN A 489 17.33 -14.73 0.04
C GLN A 489 17.09 -14.19 -1.37
N LEU A 490 17.71 -14.81 -2.38
CA LEU A 490 17.58 -14.43 -3.78
C LEU A 490 16.86 -15.54 -4.56
N TYR A 491 15.74 -15.19 -5.20
CA TYR A 491 14.96 -16.10 -6.03
C TYR A 491 14.74 -15.49 -7.41
N TYR A 492 15.19 -16.16 -8.48
CA TYR A 492 15.06 -15.66 -9.86
C TYR A 492 14.67 -16.72 -10.89
N ASN A 493 14.68 -18.02 -10.57
CA ASN A 493 14.24 -19.09 -11.48
C ASN A 493 12.81 -19.56 -11.09
N PRO A 494 11.87 -19.68 -12.04
CA PRO A 494 12.01 -19.51 -13.50
C PRO A 494 11.82 -18.07 -13.98
N GLN A 495 12.15 -17.81 -15.25
CA GLN A 495 11.71 -16.63 -16.00
C GLN A 495 10.96 -17.12 -17.25
N ASP A 496 9.95 -16.37 -17.66
CA ASP A 496 9.30 -16.52 -18.95
C ASP A 496 10.20 -15.95 -20.06
N SER A 497 10.01 -16.40 -21.30
CA SER A 497 10.79 -15.88 -22.41
C SER A 497 10.37 -14.46 -22.76
N ALA A 498 11.34 -13.55 -22.78
CA ALA A 498 11.14 -12.20 -23.34
C ALA A 498 10.82 -12.21 -24.85
N ILE A 499 11.03 -13.34 -25.54
CA ILE A 499 10.83 -13.45 -26.99
C ILE A 499 9.45 -14.04 -27.26
N ALA A 500 8.59 -13.31 -27.98
CA ALA A 500 7.27 -13.80 -28.38
C ALA A 500 7.36 -14.97 -29.40
N PRO A 501 6.39 -15.89 -29.45
CA PRO A 501 6.31 -16.92 -30.49
C PRO A 501 6.29 -16.29 -31.90
N LYS A 502 6.93 -16.95 -32.87
CA LYS A 502 7.04 -16.40 -34.24
C LYS A 502 6.90 -17.48 -35.29
N ALA A 503 6.47 -17.09 -36.50
CA ALA A 503 6.47 -17.97 -37.67
C ALA A 503 7.26 -17.32 -38.82
N TYR A 504 8.07 -18.12 -39.52
CA TYR A 504 8.84 -17.73 -40.70
C TYR A 504 8.46 -18.63 -41.87
N THR A 505 8.43 -18.09 -43.08
CA THR A 505 8.33 -18.89 -44.32
C THR A 505 9.48 -18.53 -45.25
N THR A 506 10.25 -19.53 -45.69
CA THR A 506 11.47 -19.32 -46.50
C THR A 506 11.54 -20.30 -47.68
N PRO A 507 12.04 -19.88 -48.87
CA PRO A 507 12.14 -20.73 -50.05
C PRO A 507 13.23 -21.78 -49.95
N LEU A 508 13.12 -22.76 -50.83
CA LEU A 508 14.20 -23.69 -51.10
C LEU A 508 15.45 -22.95 -51.59
N ASN A 509 16.60 -23.41 -51.13
CA ASN A 509 17.94 -22.93 -51.46
C ASN A 509 18.27 -21.49 -51.02
N SER A 510 17.43 -20.84 -50.20
CA SER A 510 17.81 -19.59 -49.53
C SER A 510 18.63 -19.84 -48.26
N THR A 511 19.17 -18.78 -47.69
CA THR A 511 19.72 -18.77 -46.33
C THR A 511 18.74 -18.03 -45.42
N ILE A 512 18.49 -18.58 -44.24
CA ILE A 512 17.80 -17.89 -43.13
C ILE A 512 18.70 -17.89 -41.90
N THR A 513 18.73 -16.77 -41.18
CA THR A 513 19.40 -16.66 -39.89
C THR A 513 18.35 -16.35 -38.84
N LEU A 514 18.11 -17.30 -37.93
CA LEU A 514 17.37 -17.04 -36.70
C LEU A 514 18.32 -16.41 -35.70
N ASN A 515 17.91 -15.34 -35.03
CA ASN A 515 18.73 -14.62 -34.08
C ASN A 515 17.99 -14.48 -32.75
N LEU A 516 18.50 -15.13 -31.70
CA LEU A 516 18.02 -15.01 -30.34
C LEU A 516 18.97 -14.11 -29.55
N LYS A 517 18.61 -12.84 -29.41
CA LYS A 517 19.33 -11.93 -28.53
C LYS A 517 18.69 -12.01 -27.14
N ILE A 518 19.36 -12.68 -26.22
CA ILE A 518 19.03 -12.71 -24.80
C ILE A 518 20.13 -11.92 -24.10
N GLY A 519 19.77 -11.00 -23.20
CA GLY A 519 20.73 -10.21 -22.42
C GLY A 519 21.63 -11.13 -21.58
N GLY A 520 22.88 -10.72 -21.36
CA GLY A 520 23.88 -11.47 -20.59
C GLY A 520 25.17 -11.66 -21.35
N SER A 521 26.30 -11.56 -20.64
CA SER A 521 27.63 -11.55 -21.26
C SER A 521 28.21 -12.95 -21.49
N ALA A 522 27.67 -13.98 -20.82
CA ALA A 522 28.19 -15.35 -20.81
C ALA A 522 27.11 -16.38 -21.17
N ASN A 523 26.32 -16.09 -22.20
CA ASN A 523 25.21 -16.92 -22.64
C ASN A 523 25.66 -18.09 -23.53
N HIS A 524 25.04 -19.24 -23.33
CA HIS A 524 25.19 -20.45 -24.12
C HIS A 524 23.84 -20.89 -24.65
N TYR A 525 23.77 -21.18 -25.94
CA TYR A 525 22.56 -21.45 -26.68
C TYR A 525 22.55 -22.90 -27.15
N LYS A 526 21.48 -23.61 -26.81
CA LYS A 526 21.20 -24.95 -27.29
C LYS A 526 19.94 -24.92 -28.12
N TRP A 527 20.07 -25.13 -29.43
CA TRP A 527 18.95 -25.07 -30.35
C TRP A 527 18.30 -26.44 -30.55
N PHE A 528 16.99 -26.40 -30.63
CA PHE A 528 16.14 -27.54 -30.90
C PHE A 528 15.32 -27.28 -32.16
N LYS A 529 15.03 -28.36 -32.85
CA LYS A 529 14.06 -28.42 -33.94
C LYS A 529 13.18 -29.63 -33.74
N ASP A 530 11.87 -29.42 -33.67
CA ASP A 530 10.87 -30.46 -33.42
C ASP A 530 11.21 -31.32 -32.19
N GLY A 531 11.78 -30.68 -31.16
CA GLY A 531 12.23 -31.31 -29.92
C GLY A 531 13.56 -32.08 -30.00
N GLN A 532 14.24 -32.08 -31.16
CA GLN A 532 15.57 -32.66 -31.32
C GLN A 532 16.64 -31.58 -31.26
N VAL A 533 17.74 -31.86 -30.56
CA VAL A 533 18.88 -30.94 -30.50
C VAL A 533 19.57 -30.89 -31.85
N ILE A 534 19.76 -29.67 -32.38
CA ILE A 534 20.45 -29.42 -33.67
C ILE A 534 21.75 -28.65 -33.50
N VAL A 535 21.89 -27.89 -32.40
CA VAL A 535 23.11 -27.19 -32.01
C VAL A 535 23.24 -27.33 -30.50
N GLU A 536 24.42 -27.76 -30.04
CA GLU A 536 24.76 -27.84 -28.62
C GLU A 536 25.77 -26.74 -28.29
N ASP A 537 25.43 -25.94 -27.27
CA ASP A 537 26.40 -25.14 -26.51
C ASP A 537 27.17 -24.09 -27.34
N GLU A 538 26.45 -23.28 -28.12
CA GLU A 538 27.04 -22.16 -28.86
C GLU A 538 27.01 -20.87 -28.05
N THR A 539 28.06 -20.06 -28.12
CA THR A 539 28.10 -18.75 -27.46
C THR A 539 27.33 -17.66 -28.24
N SER A 540 26.85 -17.99 -29.44
CA SER A 540 26.09 -17.08 -30.30
C SER A 540 24.64 -17.55 -30.40
N GLY A 541 23.71 -16.62 -30.18
CA GLY A 541 22.29 -16.85 -30.44
C GLY A 541 21.91 -16.91 -31.92
N LEU A 542 22.88 -16.97 -32.84
CA LEU A 542 22.64 -17.05 -34.27
C LEU A 542 22.55 -18.52 -34.72
N LEU A 543 21.41 -18.90 -35.30
CA LEU A 543 21.25 -20.14 -36.05
C LEU A 543 21.09 -19.82 -37.53
N THR A 544 22.14 -20.07 -38.33
CA THR A 544 22.08 -19.87 -39.79
C THR A 544 21.88 -21.20 -40.50
N ILE A 545 20.77 -21.31 -41.23
CA ILE A 545 20.46 -22.45 -42.10
C ILE A 545 20.73 -22.01 -43.53
N ASN A 546 21.77 -22.58 -44.14
CA ASN A 546 22.18 -22.27 -45.51
C ASN A 546 21.54 -23.25 -46.48
N ALA A 547 21.14 -22.75 -47.66
CA ALA A 547 20.58 -23.57 -48.74
C ALA A 547 19.40 -24.45 -48.27
N MET A 548 18.38 -23.81 -47.70
CA MET A 548 17.18 -24.43 -47.12
C MET A 548 16.59 -25.57 -47.97
N GLN A 549 16.28 -26.70 -47.33
CA GLN A 549 15.62 -27.88 -47.89
C GLN A 549 14.23 -28.08 -47.29
N GLU A 550 13.35 -28.87 -47.92
CA GLU A 550 12.02 -29.19 -47.34
C GLU A 550 12.12 -29.77 -45.92
N ALA A 551 13.17 -30.56 -45.69
CA ALA A 551 13.45 -31.15 -44.39
C ALA A 551 13.81 -30.12 -43.32
N ASP A 552 14.14 -28.87 -43.67
CA ASP A 552 14.51 -27.80 -42.73
C ASP A 552 13.30 -27.08 -42.11
N ALA A 553 12.09 -27.27 -42.64
CA ALA A 553 10.85 -26.84 -41.97
C ALA A 553 10.68 -27.54 -40.61
N GLY A 554 10.03 -26.88 -39.65
CA GLY A 554 9.75 -27.41 -38.32
C GLY A 554 9.66 -26.32 -37.25
N VAL A 555 9.40 -26.71 -36.01
CA VAL A 555 9.32 -25.80 -34.87
C VAL A 555 10.68 -25.73 -34.18
N TYR A 556 11.30 -24.55 -34.20
CA TYR A 556 12.56 -24.25 -33.55
C TYR A 556 12.33 -23.62 -32.18
N HIS A 557 13.21 -23.90 -31.23
CA HIS A 557 13.31 -23.16 -29.96
C HIS A 557 14.73 -23.30 -29.43
N ALA A 558 15.11 -22.48 -28.46
CA ALA A 558 16.38 -22.64 -27.76
C ALA A 558 16.20 -22.74 -26.25
N GLU A 559 17.06 -23.54 -25.63
CA GLU A 559 17.39 -23.42 -24.22
C GLU A 559 18.63 -22.54 -24.13
N VAL A 560 18.54 -21.45 -23.36
CA VAL A 560 19.66 -20.55 -23.11
C VAL A 560 20.08 -20.69 -21.65
N SER A 561 21.35 -20.97 -21.41
CA SER A 561 21.99 -21.00 -20.09
C SER A 561 23.05 -19.90 -20.00
N ASN A 562 23.50 -19.57 -18.79
CA ASN A 562 24.53 -18.55 -18.58
C ASN A 562 25.57 -19.05 -17.55
N GLU A 563 26.85 -18.73 -17.76
CA GLU A 563 27.93 -19.20 -16.88
C GLU A 563 27.93 -18.55 -15.49
N VAL A 564 27.37 -17.34 -15.37
CA VAL A 564 27.29 -16.56 -14.13
C VAL A 564 26.00 -16.90 -13.38
N VAL A 565 24.86 -16.83 -14.06
CA VAL A 565 23.54 -17.12 -13.49
C VAL A 565 23.20 -18.60 -13.68
N THR A 566 23.97 -19.47 -13.01
CA THR A 566 24.00 -20.91 -13.29
C THR A 566 22.68 -21.65 -13.04
N ASP A 567 21.84 -21.14 -12.14
CA ASP A 567 20.58 -21.81 -11.78
C ASP A 567 19.42 -21.39 -12.69
N LEU A 568 19.61 -20.47 -13.64
CA LEU A 568 18.57 -20.06 -14.59
C LEU A 568 18.79 -20.68 -15.97
N THR A 569 17.71 -21.21 -16.55
CA THR A 569 17.64 -21.56 -17.97
C THR A 569 16.44 -20.87 -18.57
N ILE A 570 16.67 -20.07 -19.62
CA ILE A 570 15.60 -19.40 -20.36
C ILE A 570 15.23 -20.27 -21.54
N LEU A 571 14.01 -20.79 -21.54
CA LEU A 571 13.44 -21.51 -22.67
C LEU A 571 12.74 -20.51 -23.59
N THR A 572 13.13 -20.41 -24.85
CA THR A 572 12.46 -19.49 -25.77
C THR A 572 11.12 -20.02 -26.23
N HIS A 573 10.18 -19.13 -26.52
CA HIS A 573 8.95 -19.49 -27.23
C HIS A 573 9.25 -20.14 -28.59
N PRO A 574 8.34 -20.98 -29.12
CA PRO A 574 8.52 -21.67 -30.38
C PRO A 574 8.55 -20.71 -31.59
N ILE A 575 9.45 -21.01 -32.51
CA ILE A 575 9.63 -20.39 -33.81
C ILE A 575 9.22 -21.40 -34.88
N ASP A 576 8.05 -21.24 -35.51
CA ASP A 576 7.59 -22.11 -36.60
C ASP A 576 8.26 -21.72 -37.93
N LEU A 577 9.12 -22.57 -38.49
CA LEU A 577 9.78 -22.35 -39.76
C LEU A 577 9.15 -23.22 -40.84
N GLN A 578 8.62 -22.60 -41.89
CA GLN A 578 7.93 -23.27 -42.99
C GLN A 578 8.68 -23.09 -44.32
N ILE A 579 8.64 -24.12 -45.17
CA ILE A 579 9.18 -24.07 -46.53
C ILE A 579 8.06 -23.70 -47.50
N GLY A 580 8.26 -22.59 -48.20
CA GLY A 580 7.36 -22.08 -49.24
C GLY A 580 8.12 -21.05 -50.08
N PRO A 581 7.68 -20.68 -51.29
CA PRO A 581 8.37 -19.65 -52.08
C PRO A 581 8.72 -18.43 -51.20
N ALA A 582 9.88 -17.78 -51.40
CA ALA A 582 10.17 -16.50 -50.74
C ALA A 582 9.13 -15.54 -51.25
N VAL A 583 8.09 -15.42 -50.45
CA VAL A 583 7.05 -14.44 -50.61
C VAL A 583 6.95 -13.65 -49.31
N ALA A 584 7.89 -13.76 -48.36
CA ALA A 584 7.81 -13.12 -47.03
C ALA A 584 7.66 -11.60 -47.14
N ASP A 585 8.53 -10.93 -47.89
CA ASP A 585 8.41 -9.48 -48.09
C ASP A 585 7.11 -9.16 -48.86
N SER A 586 6.76 -9.91 -49.92
CA SER A 586 5.47 -9.74 -50.61
C SER A 586 4.25 -9.93 -49.71
N LEU A 587 4.26 -10.87 -48.76
CA LEU A 587 3.15 -11.14 -47.85
C LEU A 587 3.06 -10.06 -46.78
N ALA A 588 4.19 -9.66 -46.19
CA ALA A 588 4.26 -8.50 -45.31
C ALA A 588 3.78 -7.22 -46.01
N LEU A 589 4.14 -7.05 -47.29
CA LEU A 589 3.67 -5.96 -48.14
C LEU A 589 2.20 -6.13 -48.52
N VAL A 590 1.71 -7.35 -48.80
CA VAL A 590 0.29 -7.63 -49.03
C VAL A 590 -0.53 -7.32 -47.77
N ASP A 591 -0.02 -7.63 -46.59
CA ASP A 591 -0.64 -7.28 -45.32
C ASP A 591 -0.71 -5.76 -45.15
N LEU A 592 0.39 -5.04 -45.43
CA LEU A 592 0.38 -3.58 -45.49
C LEU A 592 -0.65 -3.06 -46.50
N TYR A 593 -0.69 -3.64 -47.70
CA TYR A 593 -1.66 -3.29 -48.75
C TYR A 593 -3.09 -3.48 -48.25
N ASN A 594 -3.39 -4.62 -47.62
CA ASN A 594 -4.74 -4.93 -47.14
C ASN A 594 -5.12 -4.06 -45.93
N ALA A 595 -4.22 -3.88 -44.98
CA ALA A 595 -4.46 -3.13 -43.74
C ALA A 595 -4.60 -1.62 -43.98
N THR A 596 -3.95 -1.08 -45.02
CA THR A 596 -3.90 0.36 -45.27
C THR A 596 -4.72 0.80 -46.50
N GLY A 597 -5.68 -0.02 -46.91
CA GLY A 597 -6.63 0.32 -47.98
C GLY A 597 -6.00 0.39 -49.37
N GLY A 598 -5.16 -0.57 -49.73
CA GLY A 598 -4.36 -0.64 -50.95
C GLY A 598 -5.07 -0.39 -52.27
N THR A 599 -6.36 -0.74 -52.37
CA THR A 599 -7.19 -0.43 -53.54
C THR A 599 -7.44 1.06 -53.74
N SER A 600 -7.22 1.86 -52.69
CA SER A 600 -7.46 3.30 -52.61
C SER A 600 -6.17 4.12 -52.51
N TRP A 601 -5.00 3.47 -52.59
CA TRP A 601 -3.72 4.18 -52.72
C TRP A 601 -3.67 4.98 -54.02
N THR A 602 -2.93 6.10 -54.00
CA THR A 602 -2.74 6.96 -55.18
C THR A 602 -2.11 6.19 -56.34
N ASN A 603 -1.16 5.31 -56.04
CA ASN A 603 -0.54 4.41 -56.99
C ASN A 603 -0.29 3.03 -56.35
N ASN A 604 -0.95 2.03 -56.90
CA ASN A 604 -0.83 0.63 -56.53
C ASN A 604 -0.43 -0.24 -57.73
N SER A 605 0.28 0.34 -58.70
CA SER A 605 0.63 -0.37 -59.94
C SER A 605 1.38 -1.67 -59.64
N ASN A 606 0.92 -2.77 -60.24
CA ASN A 606 1.43 -4.14 -60.10
C ASN A 606 1.29 -4.80 -58.72
N TRP A 607 0.82 -4.08 -57.68
CA TRP A 607 0.52 -4.69 -56.39
C TRP A 607 -0.57 -5.76 -56.52
N LEU A 608 -0.41 -6.87 -55.80
CA LEU A 608 -1.27 -8.08 -55.87
C LEU A 608 -1.33 -8.76 -57.25
N THR A 609 -0.42 -8.43 -58.17
CA THR A 609 -0.29 -9.15 -59.45
C THR A 609 0.75 -10.27 -59.35
N ALA A 610 0.79 -11.16 -60.35
CA ALA A 610 1.80 -12.21 -60.45
C ALA A 610 3.19 -11.70 -60.91
N ALA A 611 3.37 -10.39 -61.08
CA ALA A 611 4.64 -9.79 -61.46
C ALA A 611 5.64 -9.80 -60.30
N SER A 612 6.94 -9.79 -60.61
CA SER A 612 8.00 -9.82 -59.58
C SER A 612 8.00 -8.55 -58.71
N LEU A 613 8.48 -8.68 -57.48
CA LEU A 613 8.39 -7.61 -56.46
C LEU A 613 9.03 -6.30 -56.90
N GLU A 614 10.17 -6.36 -57.61
CA GLU A 614 10.85 -5.16 -58.13
C GLU A 614 10.05 -4.38 -59.19
N THR A 615 8.92 -4.92 -59.64
CA THR A 615 8.01 -4.23 -60.57
C THR A 615 6.81 -3.59 -59.87
N TRP A 616 6.61 -3.86 -58.58
CA TRP A 616 5.57 -3.24 -57.79
C TRP A 616 5.93 -1.78 -57.53
N PHE A 617 4.94 -0.89 -57.63
CA PHE A 617 5.17 0.53 -57.40
C PHE A 617 5.80 0.77 -56.01
N GLY A 618 6.84 1.58 -55.96
CA GLY A 618 7.53 1.92 -54.73
C GLY A 618 8.59 0.92 -54.29
N ILE A 619 8.79 -0.19 -55.00
CA ILE A 619 9.79 -1.21 -54.64
C ILE A 619 10.96 -1.17 -55.62
N THR A 620 12.16 -1.00 -55.09
CA THR A 620 13.41 -1.17 -55.84
C THR A 620 14.25 -2.25 -55.18
N LYS A 621 15.13 -2.89 -55.96
CA LYS A 621 16.10 -3.86 -55.45
C LYS A 621 17.51 -3.32 -55.65
N THR A 622 18.26 -3.20 -54.57
CA THR A 622 19.67 -2.78 -54.56
C THR A 622 20.48 -3.91 -53.94
N ASP A 623 21.41 -4.48 -54.71
CA ASP A 623 22.09 -5.74 -54.39
C ASP A 623 21.07 -6.88 -54.14
N ASP A 624 21.11 -7.51 -52.97
CA ASP A 624 20.17 -8.56 -52.54
C ASP A 624 19.01 -8.04 -51.68
N ASN A 625 18.95 -6.75 -51.37
CA ASN A 625 17.91 -6.15 -50.51
C ASN A 625 16.90 -5.27 -51.29
N TYR A 626 15.66 -5.27 -50.83
CA TYR A 626 14.60 -4.39 -51.27
C TYR A 626 14.65 -3.04 -50.54
N GLN A 627 14.25 -1.99 -51.26
CA GLN A 627 13.91 -0.70 -50.69
C GLN A 627 12.46 -0.41 -51.04
N VAL A 628 11.64 -0.20 -50.02
CA VAL A 628 10.21 0.07 -50.14
C VAL A 628 9.98 1.54 -49.83
N SER A 629 9.43 2.27 -50.78
CA SER A 629 9.10 3.69 -50.66
C SER A 629 7.70 3.94 -51.20
N LEU A 630 6.76 4.17 -50.28
CA LEU A 630 5.35 4.46 -50.55
C LEU A 630 4.99 5.86 -50.05
N VAL A 631 5.92 6.79 -50.21
CA VAL A 631 5.78 8.18 -49.76
C VAL A 631 4.61 8.86 -50.45
N ASN A 632 3.79 9.59 -49.70
CA ASN A 632 2.69 10.37 -50.24
C ASN A 632 1.77 9.57 -51.18
N ASN A 633 1.33 8.40 -50.69
CA ASN A 633 0.58 7.44 -51.48
C ASN A 633 -0.83 7.16 -50.93
N ASN A 634 -1.29 7.96 -49.97
CA ASN A 634 -2.62 7.86 -49.35
C ASN A 634 -2.87 6.51 -48.64
N LEU A 635 -1.85 5.93 -48.00
CA LEU A 635 -2.02 4.78 -47.11
C LEU A 635 -2.88 5.22 -45.91
N ASN A 636 -3.97 4.51 -45.62
CA ASN A 636 -4.91 4.87 -44.56
C ASN A 636 -5.33 3.62 -43.76
N GLY A 637 -5.12 3.64 -42.45
CA GLY A 637 -5.33 2.51 -41.55
C GLY A 637 -4.20 2.39 -40.53
N GLU A 638 -4.11 1.25 -39.85
CA GLU A 638 -3.03 0.96 -38.90
C GLU A 638 -1.85 0.29 -39.59
N LEU A 639 -0.66 0.42 -39.01
CA LEU A 639 0.53 -0.32 -39.45
C LEU A 639 0.40 -1.78 -38.97
N PRO A 640 0.23 -2.78 -39.85
CA PRO A 640 -0.01 -4.16 -39.41
C PRO A 640 1.26 -4.79 -38.85
N ALA A 641 1.17 -5.56 -37.76
CA ALA A 641 2.31 -6.30 -37.20
C ALA A 641 3.04 -7.18 -38.24
N GLY A 642 2.31 -7.69 -39.25
CA GLY A 642 2.86 -8.46 -40.36
C GLY A 642 3.91 -7.72 -41.20
N ILE A 643 3.92 -6.37 -41.22
CA ILE A 643 4.97 -5.60 -41.91
C ILE A 643 6.35 -5.81 -41.28
N CYS A 644 6.40 -6.23 -40.03
CA CYS A 644 7.64 -6.49 -39.29
C CYS A 644 8.28 -7.84 -39.66
N ASN A 645 7.71 -8.56 -40.63
CA ASN A 645 8.26 -9.78 -41.22
C ASN A 645 9.09 -9.54 -42.48
N LEU A 646 9.38 -8.28 -42.83
CA LEU A 646 10.31 -7.94 -43.91
C LEU A 646 11.72 -8.42 -43.55
N ILE A 647 12.23 -9.40 -44.27
CA ILE A 647 13.52 -10.05 -43.99
C ILE A 647 14.62 -9.62 -44.96
N ASN A 648 14.26 -9.10 -46.14
CA ASN A 648 15.22 -8.64 -47.15
C ASN A 648 15.06 -7.16 -47.48
N THR A 649 14.42 -6.36 -46.61
CA THR A 649 14.21 -4.93 -46.84
C THR A 649 15.19 -4.11 -46.01
N SER A 650 16.03 -3.33 -46.68
CA SER A 650 17.01 -2.44 -46.03
C SER A 650 16.50 -1.03 -45.81
N LYS A 651 15.44 -0.63 -46.52
CA LYS A 651 14.78 0.66 -46.37
C LYS A 651 13.27 0.52 -46.43
N LEU A 652 12.57 1.06 -45.45
CA LEU A 652 11.11 1.20 -45.45
C LEU A 652 10.74 2.66 -45.22
N ASP A 653 10.17 3.28 -46.25
CA ASP A 653 9.74 4.67 -46.24
C ASP A 653 8.23 4.75 -46.54
N LEU A 654 7.46 4.98 -45.47
CA LEU A 654 6.00 5.13 -45.49
C LEU A 654 5.58 6.57 -45.17
N SER A 655 6.48 7.53 -45.36
CA SER A 655 6.26 8.91 -44.95
C SER A 655 5.16 9.64 -45.74
N GLU A 656 4.61 10.71 -45.16
CA GLU A 656 3.60 11.58 -45.78
C GLU A 656 2.32 10.81 -46.15
N ASN A 657 1.81 9.97 -45.25
CA ASN A 657 0.58 9.19 -45.44
C ASN A 657 -0.43 9.46 -44.32
N ASN A 658 -1.51 8.66 -44.26
CA ASN A 658 -2.57 8.77 -43.24
C ASN A 658 -2.57 7.54 -42.31
N LEU A 659 -1.40 6.98 -42.00
CA LEU A 659 -1.29 5.87 -41.05
C LEU A 659 -1.67 6.34 -39.64
N SER A 660 -2.38 5.50 -38.90
CA SER A 660 -2.91 5.79 -37.55
C SER A 660 -2.62 4.61 -36.61
N GLY A 661 -2.99 4.74 -35.33
CA GLY A 661 -2.70 3.72 -34.32
C GLY A 661 -1.25 3.75 -33.85
N THR A 662 -0.82 2.69 -33.16
CA THR A 662 0.52 2.59 -32.56
C THR A 662 1.53 1.94 -33.50
N ILE A 663 2.82 2.15 -33.25
CA ILE A 663 3.88 1.35 -33.87
C ILE A 663 3.87 -0.05 -33.20
N PRO A 664 3.75 -1.16 -33.95
CA PRO A 664 3.73 -2.52 -33.37
C PRO A 664 5.06 -2.86 -32.68
N ALA A 665 5.02 -3.57 -31.55
CA ALA A 665 6.22 -4.00 -30.82
C ALA A 665 7.13 -4.90 -31.68
N GLU A 666 6.53 -5.66 -32.61
CA GLU A 666 7.25 -6.50 -33.57
C GLU A 666 8.22 -5.73 -34.46
N ILE A 667 8.17 -4.39 -34.50
CA ILE A 667 9.10 -3.52 -35.26
C ILE A 667 10.57 -3.83 -34.95
N GLY A 668 10.87 -4.33 -33.75
CA GLY A 668 12.21 -4.78 -33.36
C GLY A 668 12.79 -5.91 -34.20
N TRP A 669 11.96 -6.59 -34.98
CA TRP A 669 12.35 -7.73 -35.80
C TRP A 669 12.77 -7.41 -37.22
N LEU A 670 12.77 -6.12 -37.60
CA LEU A 670 13.24 -5.66 -38.91
C LEU A 670 14.78 -5.71 -39.01
N HIS A 671 15.40 -6.87 -38.80
CA HIS A 671 16.85 -7.00 -38.58
C HIS A 671 17.75 -6.50 -39.73
N GLN A 672 17.23 -6.40 -40.97
CA GLN A 672 17.97 -5.88 -42.12
C GLN A 672 17.77 -4.38 -42.37
N ILE A 673 16.85 -3.73 -41.65
CA ILE A 673 16.51 -2.34 -41.93
C ILE A 673 17.63 -1.41 -41.47
N ALA A 674 18.06 -0.54 -42.37
CA ALA A 674 19.03 0.51 -42.11
C ALA A 674 18.37 1.90 -42.09
N GLU A 675 17.25 2.06 -42.78
CA GLU A 675 16.47 3.30 -42.84
C GLU A 675 14.98 2.99 -42.64
N LEU A 676 14.40 3.51 -41.55
CA LEU A 676 12.98 3.45 -41.25
C LEU A 676 12.42 4.87 -41.20
N ASN A 677 11.53 5.20 -42.13
CA ASN A 677 10.88 6.50 -42.19
C ASN A 677 9.36 6.35 -42.12
N LEU A 678 8.79 6.78 -40.99
CA LEU A 678 7.35 6.81 -40.72
C LEU A 678 6.83 8.25 -40.54
N SER A 679 7.61 9.26 -40.95
CA SER A 679 7.29 10.66 -40.68
C SER A 679 6.06 11.16 -41.44
N GLY A 680 5.34 12.15 -40.93
CA GLY A 680 4.20 12.73 -41.64
C GLY A 680 3.02 11.77 -41.72
N ASN A 681 2.67 11.18 -40.59
CA ASN A 681 1.51 10.30 -40.42
C ASN A 681 0.69 10.76 -39.20
N SER A 682 -0.24 9.94 -38.72
CA SER A 682 -1.07 10.15 -37.53
C SER A 682 -0.84 9.07 -36.47
N LEU A 683 0.40 8.57 -36.35
CA LEU A 683 0.76 7.52 -35.38
C LEU A 683 0.72 8.08 -33.95
N THR A 684 0.24 7.27 -33.01
CA THR A 684 0.05 7.65 -31.60
C THR A 684 0.75 6.68 -30.65
N GLY A 685 0.81 7.05 -29.36
CA GLY A 685 1.34 6.18 -28.31
C GLY A 685 2.86 6.13 -28.25
N SER A 686 3.37 5.14 -27.53
CA SER A 686 4.80 4.95 -27.28
C SER A 686 5.54 4.34 -28.47
N VAL A 687 6.79 4.76 -28.69
CA VAL A 687 7.71 4.03 -29.57
C VAL A 687 8.18 2.76 -28.84
N PRO A 688 8.01 1.56 -29.42
CA PRO A 688 8.37 0.30 -28.75
C PRO A 688 9.85 0.17 -28.41
N GLU A 689 10.19 -0.34 -27.21
CA GLU A 689 11.58 -0.63 -26.83
C GLU A 689 12.20 -1.74 -27.68
N ASP A 690 11.41 -2.64 -28.25
CA ASP A 690 11.88 -3.65 -29.20
C ASP A 690 12.66 -3.05 -30.39
N LEU A 691 12.41 -1.77 -30.74
CA LEU A 691 13.19 -1.09 -31.78
C LEU A 691 14.70 -1.06 -31.46
N LEU A 692 15.09 -1.13 -30.17
CA LEU A 692 16.48 -1.27 -29.71
C LEU A 692 17.15 -2.58 -30.15
N LEU A 693 16.39 -3.58 -30.59
CA LEU A 693 16.88 -4.86 -31.12
C LEU A 693 17.28 -4.80 -32.60
N VAL A 694 16.99 -3.68 -33.29
CA VAL A 694 17.29 -3.51 -34.71
C VAL A 694 18.74 -3.08 -34.92
N ASN A 695 19.62 -4.07 -35.18
CA ASN A 695 21.07 -3.86 -35.17
C ASN A 695 21.63 -2.98 -36.31
N ASN A 696 20.93 -2.88 -37.45
CA ASN A 696 21.45 -2.17 -38.63
C ASN A 696 20.88 -0.75 -38.78
N LEU A 697 20.00 -0.31 -37.87
CA LEU A 697 19.27 0.94 -38.00
C LEU A 697 20.20 2.16 -37.84
N THR A 698 20.43 2.86 -38.94
CA THR A 698 21.25 4.08 -38.96
C THR A 698 20.41 5.35 -39.05
N ASN A 699 19.23 5.26 -39.66
CA ASN A 699 18.35 6.39 -39.93
C ASN A 699 16.93 6.08 -39.47
N LEU A 700 16.46 6.81 -38.46
CA LEU A 700 15.11 6.68 -37.93
C LEU A 700 14.41 8.04 -38.00
N ASN A 701 13.33 8.11 -38.77
CA ASN A 701 12.51 9.32 -38.88
C ASN A 701 11.06 9.03 -38.49
N LEU A 702 10.66 9.59 -37.36
CA LEU A 702 9.34 9.50 -36.75
C LEU A 702 8.67 10.88 -36.64
N ALA A 703 9.24 11.91 -37.26
CA ALA A 703 8.77 13.28 -37.13
C ALA A 703 7.34 13.47 -37.67
N ASN A 704 6.62 14.50 -37.23
CA ASN A 704 5.27 14.82 -37.68
C ASN A 704 4.29 13.65 -37.47
N ASN A 705 4.10 13.28 -36.20
CA ASN A 705 3.15 12.27 -35.73
C ASN A 705 2.54 12.75 -34.39
N SER A 706 1.99 11.85 -33.56
CA SER A 706 1.43 12.13 -32.24
C SER A 706 1.96 11.14 -31.19
N LEU A 707 3.25 10.76 -31.31
CA LEU A 707 3.91 9.84 -30.40
C LEU A 707 4.19 10.50 -29.04
N THR A 708 4.09 9.72 -27.97
CA THR A 708 4.09 10.24 -26.59
C THR A 708 5.28 9.81 -25.75
N THR A 709 6.03 8.77 -26.13
CA THR A 709 7.27 8.39 -25.42
C THR A 709 8.31 7.75 -26.35
N LEU A 710 9.59 7.79 -25.95
CA LEU A 710 10.71 7.17 -26.67
C LEU A 710 11.46 6.13 -25.81
N PRO A 711 11.97 5.04 -26.42
CA PRO A 711 12.93 4.17 -25.76
C PRO A 711 14.29 4.88 -25.62
N ASN A 712 15.16 4.37 -24.74
CA ASN A 712 16.51 4.92 -24.61
C ASN A 712 17.45 4.34 -25.69
N PHE A 713 17.60 5.05 -26.80
CA PHE A 713 18.45 4.68 -27.93
C PHE A 713 19.95 4.70 -27.60
N ASN A 714 20.38 5.26 -26.47
CA ASN A 714 21.77 5.06 -26.01
C ASN A 714 22.07 3.60 -25.64
N LYS A 715 21.03 2.76 -25.45
CA LYS A 715 21.17 1.31 -25.22
C LYS A 715 21.30 0.49 -26.52
N MET A 716 21.24 1.12 -27.69
CA MET A 716 21.46 0.39 -28.94
C MET A 716 22.92 -0.10 -29.06
N PRO A 717 23.14 -1.29 -29.63
CA PRO A 717 24.48 -1.85 -29.79
C PRO A 717 25.36 -1.02 -30.74
N GLU A 718 24.76 -0.39 -31.75
CA GLU A 718 25.41 0.53 -32.67
C GLU A 718 24.66 1.87 -32.66
N PRO A 719 25.37 3.01 -32.67
CA PRO A 719 24.73 4.31 -32.56
C PRO A 719 23.95 4.69 -33.83
N ILE A 720 22.75 5.24 -33.64
CA ILE A 720 21.96 5.82 -34.72
C ILE A 720 22.70 7.03 -35.29
N THR A 721 22.74 7.18 -36.62
CA THR A 721 23.34 8.38 -37.23
C THR A 721 22.36 9.55 -37.21
N ASN A 722 21.12 9.30 -37.65
CA ASN A 722 20.07 10.31 -37.76
C ASN A 722 18.81 9.85 -37.02
N LEU A 723 18.40 10.60 -35.99
CA LEU A 723 17.15 10.40 -35.24
C LEU A 723 16.29 11.66 -35.36
N PHE A 724 15.13 11.55 -36.00
CA PHE A 724 14.22 12.67 -36.20
C PHE A 724 12.87 12.38 -35.56
N VAL A 725 12.50 13.15 -34.53
CA VAL A 725 11.28 12.96 -33.72
C VAL A 725 10.52 14.27 -33.50
N SER A 726 10.86 15.34 -34.21
CA SER A 726 10.18 16.64 -34.13
C SER A 726 8.70 16.54 -34.54
N ASN A 727 7.88 17.47 -34.05
CA ASN A 727 6.43 17.54 -34.26
C ASN A 727 5.72 16.24 -33.82
N ASN A 728 5.95 15.82 -32.57
CA ASN A 728 5.22 14.77 -31.86
C ASN A 728 4.63 15.33 -30.56
N ALA A 729 4.23 14.50 -29.61
CA ALA A 729 3.76 14.89 -28.27
C ALA A 729 4.74 14.43 -27.17
N LEU A 730 6.04 14.46 -27.45
CA LEU A 730 7.11 14.08 -26.53
C LEU A 730 7.43 15.22 -25.55
N THR A 731 7.70 14.88 -24.30
CA THR A 731 8.09 15.84 -23.25
C THR A 731 9.58 15.74 -22.91
N PHE A 732 10.06 16.50 -21.93
CA PHE A 732 11.49 16.52 -21.61
C PHE A 732 11.99 15.17 -21.08
N GLY A 733 11.23 14.47 -20.24
CA GLY A 733 11.61 13.16 -19.69
C GLY A 733 11.84 12.08 -20.76
N ASP A 734 11.11 12.14 -21.88
CA ASP A 734 11.30 11.25 -23.03
C ASP A 734 12.59 11.53 -23.80
N LEU A 735 12.98 12.81 -23.87
CA LEU A 735 14.06 13.30 -24.72
C LEU A 735 15.41 13.32 -24.01
N GLU A 736 15.44 13.66 -22.71
CA GLU A 736 16.66 13.76 -21.88
C GLU A 736 17.50 12.48 -22.01
N LYS A 737 16.86 11.32 -21.95
CA LYS A 737 17.50 9.99 -22.03
C LYS A 737 18.19 9.72 -23.36
N ASN A 738 17.80 10.43 -24.41
CA ASN A 738 18.26 10.23 -25.79
C ASN A 738 19.22 11.32 -26.27
N ILE A 739 19.52 12.33 -25.45
CA ILE A 739 20.54 13.32 -25.78
C ILE A 739 21.89 12.61 -25.94
N GLY A 740 22.51 12.76 -27.12
CA GLY A 740 23.75 12.08 -27.49
C GLY A 740 23.59 10.71 -28.14
N SER A 741 22.36 10.18 -28.27
CA SER A 741 22.10 8.86 -28.89
C SER A 741 22.33 8.83 -30.41
N ALA A 742 22.33 9.99 -31.06
CA ALA A 742 22.57 10.12 -32.49
C ALA A 742 23.49 11.29 -32.86
N SER A 743 24.20 11.16 -33.98
CA SER A 743 25.04 12.23 -34.53
C SER A 743 24.22 13.44 -34.96
N GLN A 744 23.02 13.20 -35.47
CA GLN A 744 22.02 14.22 -35.76
C GLN A 744 20.71 13.83 -35.09
N PHE A 745 20.35 14.55 -34.02
CA PHE A 745 19.10 14.35 -33.29
C PHE A 745 18.22 15.59 -33.42
N MET A 746 17.09 15.50 -34.15
CA MET A 746 16.14 16.60 -34.29
C MET A 746 14.85 16.28 -33.55
N TYR A 747 14.61 16.99 -32.45
CA TYR A 747 13.49 16.74 -31.54
C TYR A 747 12.63 17.99 -31.28
N ALA A 748 12.93 19.13 -31.90
CA ALA A 748 12.13 20.35 -31.77
C ALA A 748 11.52 20.76 -33.13
N PRO A 749 10.29 21.34 -33.14
CA PRO A 749 9.39 21.58 -32.01
C PRO A 749 8.64 20.29 -31.56
N GLN A 750 7.86 20.36 -30.49
CA GLN A 750 6.87 19.34 -30.07
C GLN A 750 5.49 20.02 -29.90
N ASP A 751 4.42 19.22 -29.80
CA ASP A 751 3.06 19.72 -29.61
C ASP A 751 2.90 20.46 -28.27
N SER A 752 1.91 21.33 -28.19
CA SER A 752 1.65 22.10 -26.98
C SER A 752 1.13 21.22 -25.85
N ILE A 753 1.72 21.38 -24.67
CA ILE A 753 1.36 20.64 -23.46
C ILE A 753 0.16 21.28 -22.73
N GLY A 754 -0.49 20.51 -21.85
CA GLY A 754 -1.68 20.96 -21.12
C GLY A 754 -2.96 21.04 -21.97
N SER A 755 -4.00 21.66 -21.42
CA SER A 755 -5.33 21.77 -22.04
C SER A 755 -5.73 23.23 -22.26
N ALA A 756 -6.32 23.53 -23.44
CA ALA A 756 -6.92 24.85 -23.66
C ALA A 756 -8.15 25.00 -22.77
N ALA A 757 -8.27 26.13 -22.08
CA ALA A 757 -9.36 26.41 -21.15
C ALA A 757 -9.80 27.88 -21.27
N ALA A 758 -11.05 28.17 -20.93
CA ALA A 758 -11.56 29.53 -20.86
C ALA A 758 -12.46 29.70 -19.65
N PHE A 759 -12.27 30.76 -18.87
CA PHE A 759 -13.07 30.98 -17.68
C PHE A 759 -13.26 32.44 -17.31
N GLU A 760 -14.40 32.71 -16.68
CA GLU A 760 -14.79 34.03 -16.19
C GLU A 760 -14.67 34.09 -14.67
N LEU A 761 -14.29 35.25 -14.13
CA LEU A 761 -14.07 35.54 -12.71
C LEU A 761 -14.71 36.88 -12.35
N ASP A 762 -15.18 37.05 -11.13
CA ASP A 762 -15.59 38.37 -10.63
C ASP A 762 -14.36 39.10 -10.06
N GLU A 763 -14.32 40.44 -10.18
CA GLU A 763 -13.30 41.26 -9.54
C GLU A 763 -13.23 40.97 -8.03
N GLY A 764 -12.06 40.58 -7.52
CA GLY A 764 -11.89 40.15 -6.13
C GLY A 764 -11.60 38.66 -5.92
N GLU A 765 -11.94 37.80 -6.90
CA GLU A 765 -11.75 36.34 -6.79
C GLU A 765 -10.30 35.91 -7.03
N SER A 766 -9.87 34.81 -6.43
CA SER A 766 -8.55 34.22 -6.69
C SER A 766 -8.58 33.18 -7.81
N PHE A 767 -7.46 33.02 -8.52
CA PHE A 767 -7.26 31.92 -9.46
C PHE A 767 -5.83 31.40 -9.43
N SER A 768 -5.65 30.14 -9.83
CA SER A 768 -4.36 29.49 -9.98
C SER A 768 -4.31 28.77 -11.33
N LEU A 769 -3.18 28.89 -12.03
CA LEU A 769 -2.86 28.19 -13.26
C LEU A 769 -1.71 27.24 -12.98
N GLN A 770 -1.79 25.99 -13.45
CA GLN A 770 -0.75 25.00 -13.24
C GLN A 770 -0.42 24.29 -14.55
N ILE A 771 0.86 23.98 -14.74
CA ILE A 771 1.33 23.07 -15.78
C ILE A 771 2.21 21.98 -15.14
N VAL A 772 2.10 20.74 -15.62
CA VAL A 772 2.93 19.62 -15.18
C VAL A 772 3.56 19.00 -16.41
N THR A 773 4.89 18.87 -16.41
CA THR A 773 5.67 18.15 -17.43
C THR A 773 6.80 17.41 -16.72
N ASP A 774 7.15 16.22 -17.21
CA ASP A 774 8.28 15.44 -16.73
C ASP A 774 9.63 16.07 -17.16
N GLY A 775 10.75 15.50 -16.69
CA GLY A 775 12.10 16.04 -16.92
C GLY A 775 12.72 16.60 -15.65
N THR A 776 14.04 16.48 -15.53
CA THR A 776 14.76 16.74 -14.28
C THR A 776 15.32 18.16 -14.17
N ALA A 777 15.32 18.93 -15.27
CA ALA A 777 15.96 20.23 -15.36
C ALA A 777 15.07 21.30 -16.02
N ASN A 778 13.77 21.30 -15.70
CA ASN A 778 12.77 22.18 -16.28
C ASN A 778 12.77 23.58 -15.67
N HIS A 779 12.57 24.60 -16.50
CA HIS A 779 12.39 26.00 -16.12
C HIS A 779 11.09 26.53 -16.73
N TYR A 780 10.31 27.28 -15.96
CA TYR A 780 9.00 27.77 -16.36
C TYR A 780 9.00 29.29 -16.54
N GLN A 781 8.20 29.79 -17.46
CA GLN A 781 7.92 31.22 -17.59
C GLN A 781 6.48 31.43 -18.05
N TRP A 782 5.66 32.06 -17.21
CA TRP A 782 4.28 32.42 -17.58
C TRP A 782 4.21 33.73 -18.36
N TYR A 783 3.21 33.81 -19.23
CA TYR A 783 2.89 34.95 -20.08
C TYR A 783 1.42 35.34 -19.92
N HIS A 784 1.14 36.64 -19.98
CA HIS A 784 -0.20 37.22 -20.06
C HIS A 784 -0.28 38.10 -21.31
N ASP A 785 -1.21 37.79 -22.21
CA ASP A 785 -1.38 38.40 -23.53
C ASP A 785 -0.07 38.50 -24.33
N GLY A 786 0.75 37.45 -24.25
CA GLY A 786 2.05 37.35 -24.92
C GLY A 786 3.18 38.14 -24.26
N THR A 787 2.94 38.76 -23.10
CA THR A 787 3.96 39.46 -22.31
C THR A 787 4.40 38.58 -21.13
N PRO A 788 5.71 38.37 -20.89
CA PRO A 788 6.17 37.56 -19.76
C PRO A 788 5.76 38.22 -18.43
N ILE A 789 5.29 37.41 -17.51
CA ILE A 789 4.93 37.84 -16.15
C ILE A 789 6.17 37.74 -15.28
N ASP A 790 6.63 38.87 -14.75
CA ASP A 790 7.82 38.93 -13.90
C ASP A 790 7.70 37.98 -12.70
N GLN A 791 8.77 37.21 -12.44
CA GLN A 791 8.89 36.25 -11.33
C GLN A 791 7.95 35.04 -11.36
N ALA A 792 7.06 34.92 -12.36
CA ALA A 792 6.21 33.75 -12.55
C ALA A 792 7.01 32.62 -13.22
N THR A 793 7.97 32.09 -12.47
CA THR A 793 8.98 31.10 -12.92
C THR A 793 8.76 29.70 -12.37
N ASP A 794 7.63 29.50 -11.70
CA ASP A 794 7.22 28.24 -11.11
C ASP A 794 6.18 27.53 -12.01
N TYR A 795 5.99 26.22 -11.79
CA TYR A 795 5.02 25.40 -12.51
C TYR A 795 3.56 25.79 -12.17
N ILE A 796 3.37 26.56 -11.09
CA ILE A 796 2.11 27.19 -10.68
C ILE A 796 2.21 28.72 -10.77
N TYR A 797 1.17 29.36 -11.30
CA TYR A 797 0.97 30.80 -11.26
C TYR A 797 -0.33 31.17 -10.55
N GLU A 798 -0.22 31.88 -9.42
CA GLU A 798 -1.37 32.26 -8.59
C GLU A 798 -1.67 33.76 -8.60
N VAL A 799 -2.95 34.09 -8.59
CA VAL A 799 -3.48 35.44 -8.41
C VAL A 799 -4.51 35.41 -7.29
N SER A 800 -4.21 36.05 -6.15
CA SER A 800 -5.09 36.03 -4.98
C SER A 800 -6.24 37.04 -5.03
N ASN A 801 -6.20 38.01 -5.95
CA ASN A 801 -7.19 39.07 -6.07
C ASN A 801 -7.28 39.56 -7.52
N ALA A 802 -8.19 38.96 -8.29
CA ALA A 802 -8.34 39.24 -9.71
C ALA A 802 -8.91 40.64 -9.97
N THR A 803 -8.30 41.36 -10.90
CA THR A 803 -8.74 42.67 -11.38
C THR A 803 -9.10 42.60 -12.86
N PRO A 804 -9.96 43.50 -13.39
CA PRO A 804 -10.29 43.52 -14.82
C PRO A 804 -9.07 43.53 -15.76
N GLY A 805 -7.95 44.11 -15.30
CA GLY A 805 -6.68 44.15 -16.03
C GLY A 805 -5.94 42.81 -16.16
N GLN A 806 -6.37 41.76 -15.44
CA GLN A 806 -5.86 40.38 -15.56
C GLN A 806 -6.74 39.52 -16.47
N SER A 807 -7.71 40.11 -17.17
CA SER A 807 -8.37 39.43 -18.28
C SER A 807 -7.37 39.29 -19.43
N GLY A 808 -7.31 38.13 -20.08
CA GLY A 808 -6.45 37.91 -21.23
C GLY A 808 -6.12 36.44 -21.44
N GLN A 809 -5.14 36.21 -22.30
CA GLN A 809 -4.60 34.89 -22.64
C GLN A 809 -3.40 34.60 -21.76
N TYR A 810 -3.41 33.45 -21.11
CA TYR A 810 -2.30 32.94 -20.32
C TYR A 810 -1.68 31.73 -21.01
N SER A 811 -0.36 31.68 -21.01
CA SER A 811 0.42 30.53 -21.49
C SER A 811 1.69 30.43 -20.67
N CYS A 812 2.23 29.23 -20.54
CA CYS A 812 3.55 28.98 -19.98
C CYS A 812 4.47 28.47 -21.10
N VAL A 813 5.71 28.93 -21.07
CA VAL A 813 6.81 28.38 -21.84
C VAL A 813 7.69 27.61 -20.88
N VAL A 814 7.99 26.36 -21.21
CA VAL A 814 8.89 25.51 -20.44
C VAL A 814 10.14 25.24 -21.26
N THR A 815 11.30 25.51 -20.67
CA THR A 815 12.62 25.18 -21.22
C THR A 815 13.34 24.18 -20.33
N ASN A 816 14.41 23.57 -20.81
CA ASN A 816 15.15 22.55 -20.09
C ASN A 816 16.66 22.67 -20.35
N ASP A 817 17.48 22.45 -19.32
CA ASP A 817 18.95 22.58 -19.42
C ASP A 817 19.65 21.42 -20.16
N ILE A 818 18.96 20.30 -20.34
CA ILE A 818 19.49 19.09 -21.00
C ILE A 818 19.02 19.05 -22.46
N ALA A 819 17.71 19.10 -22.71
CA ALA A 819 17.12 19.15 -24.04
C ALA A 819 17.03 20.60 -24.55
N THR A 820 18.20 21.26 -24.67
CA THR A 820 18.32 22.72 -24.82
C THR A 820 17.69 23.31 -26.09
N GLU A 821 17.40 22.50 -27.10
CA GLU A 821 16.78 22.96 -28.35
C GLU A 821 15.25 22.95 -28.30
N LEU A 822 14.63 22.35 -27.26
CA LEU A 822 13.18 22.26 -27.14
C LEU A 822 12.61 23.35 -26.22
N GLU A 823 11.58 24.00 -26.72
CA GLU A 823 10.71 24.90 -25.98
C GLU A 823 9.29 24.33 -25.99
N LEU A 824 8.77 23.90 -24.84
CA LEU A 824 7.41 23.39 -24.71
C LEU A 824 6.45 24.52 -24.37
N ASN A 825 5.52 24.78 -25.28
CA ASN A 825 4.50 25.80 -25.12
C ASN A 825 3.22 25.15 -24.55
N THR A 826 2.58 25.78 -23.58
CA THR A 826 1.26 25.30 -23.13
C THR A 826 0.15 25.72 -24.08
N LYS A 827 -0.93 24.95 -24.14
CA LYS A 827 -2.19 25.41 -24.74
C LYS A 827 -2.71 26.66 -24.00
N VAL A 828 -3.22 27.63 -24.75
CA VAL A 828 -3.66 28.93 -24.23
C VAL A 828 -4.85 28.80 -23.29
N ILE A 829 -4.79 29.52 -22.16
CA ILE A 829 -5.84 29.63 -21.15
C ILE A 829 -6.44 31.04 -21.20
N HIS A 830 -7.74 31.18 -21.49
CA HIS A 830 -8.42 32.47 -21.52
C HIS A 830 -9.04 32.80 -20.17
N VAL A 831 -8.59 33.88 -19.53
CA VAL A 831 -9.14 34.39 -18.27
C VAL A 831 -9.92 35.67 -18.55
N LYS A 832 -11.12 35.82 -17.99
CA LYS A 832 -11.91 37.05 -18.11
C LYS A 832 -12.44 37.49 -16.75
N VAL A 833 -12.02 38.65 -16.28
CA VAL A 833 -12.44 39.22 -14.99
C VAL A 833 -13.52 40.30 -15.21
N ILE A 834 -14.67 40.14 -14.56
CA ILE A 834 -15.85 41.00 -14.69
C ILE A 834 -15.78 42.08 -13.59
N GLY A 835 -15.66 43.36 -13.98
CA GLY A 835 -15.57 44.49 -13.05
C GLY A 835 -16.90 44.85 -12.37
N THR A 836 -16.83 45.30 -11.12
CA THR A 836 -18.00 45.59 -10.27
C THR A 836 -18.58 47.01 -10.42
N THR A 837 -17.95 47.87 -11.23
CA THR A 837 -18.41 49.26 -11.44
C THR A 837 -19.35 49.38 -12.65
N GLY A 838 -20.55 48.83 -12.50
CA GLY A 838 -21.59 48.89 -13.53
C GLY A 838 -23.02 48.76 -13.01
N LEU A 839 -23.29 48.99 -11.73
CA LEU A 839 -24.66 49.20 -11.22
C LEU A 839 -25.13 50.63 -11.53
N GLY A 840 -25.13 50.97 -12.83
CA GLY A 840 -25.74 52.18 -13.38
C GLY A 840 -27.10 51.82 -13.97
N ASN A 841 -28.15 52.46 -13.46
CA ASN A 841 -29.53 52.30 -13.90
C ASN A 841 -29.70 52.28 -15.44
N GLY A 842 -30.44 51.28 -15.93
CA GLY A 842 -31.18 51.36 -17.19
C GLY A 842 -30.81 50.32 -18.22
N LEU A 843 -31.61 49.24 -18.31
CA LEU A 843 -32.13 48.58 -19.52
C LEU A 843 -31.21 48.27 -20.74
N GLU A 844 -29.90 48.50 -20.72
CA GLU A 844 -29.01 48.25 -21.87
C GLU A 844 -28.18 46.95 -21.77
N ASN A 845 -28.10 46.31 -20.59
CA ASN A 845 -27.31 45.08 -20.39
C ASN A 845 -28.16 43.88 -19.92
N LEU A 846 -29.36 43.71 -20.47
CA LEU A 846 -30.06 42.43 -20.32
C LEU A 846 -29.43 41.39 -21.26
N PRO A 847 -29.26 40.13 -20.82
CA PRO A 847 -28.87 39.03 -21.70
C PRO A 847 -29.80 39.01 -22.92
N GLN A 848 -29.27 38.93 -24.14
CA GLN A 848 -30.14 38.89 -25.35
C GLN A 848 -30.82 37.52 -25.53
N LYS A 849 -30.30 36.49 -24.86
CA LYS A 849 -30.79 35.11 -24.85
C LYS A 849 -30.57 34.48 -23.48
N PHE A 850 -31.27 33.39 -23.20
CA PHE A 850 -30.97 32.56 -22.04
C PHE A 850 -29.61 31.89 -22.22
N ASP A 851 -28.79 31.86 -21.16
CA ASP A 851 -27.45 31.28 -21.21
C ASP A 851 -27.06 30.63 -19.87
N LEU A 852 -26.21 29.61 -19.95
CA LEU A 852 -25.58 28.91 -18.82
C LEU A 852 -24.08 28.83 -19.09
N SER A 853 -23.30 29.61 -18.33
CA SER A 853 -21.85 29.70 -18.47
C SER A 853 -21.17 28.42 -17.98
N GLN A 854 -19.93 28.20 -18.44
CA GLN A 854 -19.05 27.21 -17.81
C GLN A 854 -18.72 27.68 -16.38
N ASN A 855 -18.74 26.76 -15.41
CA ASN A 855 -18.45 27.07 -14.03
C ASN A 855 -16.95 27.26 -13.83
N TYR A 856 -16.56 28.09 -12.85
CA TYR A 856 -15.16 28.35 -12.53
C TYR A 856 -14.93 28.39 -11.01
N PRO A 857 -13.82 27.82 -10.49
CA PRO A 857 -12.84 26.95 -11.18
C PRO A 857 -13.48 25.70 -11.78
N ASN A 858 -12.82 25.05 -12.75
CA ASN A 858 -13.23 23.77 -13.34
C ASN A 858 -12.02 23.12 -14.07
N PRO A 859 -11.30 22.18 -13.45
CA PRO A 859 -11.65 21.56 -12.17
C PRO A 859 -11.66 22.52 -10.99
N PHE A 860 -12.56 22.30 -10.01
CA PHE A 860 -12.67 23.12 -8.81
C PHE A 860 -12.40 22.36 -7.52
N ASN A 861 -11.98 23.08 -6.48
CA ASN A 861 -11.78 22.57 -5.13
C ASN A 861 -12.09 23.65 -4.06
N PRO A 862 -12.97 23.38 -3.08
CA PRO A 862 -14.24 22.67 -3.24
C PRO A 862 -15.33 23.59 -3.82
N GLU A 863 -15.03 24.86 -4.05
CA GLU A 863 -16.01 25.87 -4.44
C GLU A 863 -15.94 26.17 -5.93
N THR A 864 -17.09 26.24 -6.60
CA THR A 864 -17.20 26.78 -7.96
C THR A 864 -18.38 27.71 -8.09
N THR A 865 -18.28 28.69 -8.98
CA THR A 865 -19.35 29.65 -9.29
C THR A 865 -20.03 29.26 -10.60
N ILE A 866 -21.34 29.02 -10.56
CA ILE A 866 -22.18 28.77 -11.74
C ILE A 866 -22.90 30.07 -12.11
N ARG A 867 -22.69 30.57 -13.33
CA ARG A 867 -23.32 31.79 -13.84
C ARG A 867 -24.37 31.47 -14.91
N TYR A 868 -25.50 32.18 -14.91
CA TYR A 868 -26.54 32.09 -15.93
C TYR A 868 -27.22 33.43 -16.22
N GLY A 869 -27.68 33.62 -17.46
CA GLY A 869 -28.33 34.84 -17.93
C GLY A 869 -29.81 34.64 -18.28
N LEU A 870 -30.67 35.57 -17.86
CA LEU A 870 -32.11 35.59 -18.18
C LEU A 870 -32.49 36.88 -18.97
N PRO A 871 -32.94 36.78 -20.23
CA PRO A 871 -33.40 37.93 -21.02
C PRO A 871 -34.73 38.52 -20.51
N SER A 872 -35.51 37.73 -19.77
CA SER A 872 -36.79 38.11 -19.19
C SER A 872 -37.03 37.35 -17.88
N ALA A 873 -37.83 37.90 -16.97
CA ALA A 873 -38.13 37.25 -15.70
C ALA A 873 -38.79 35.89 -15.94
N SER A 874 -38.21 34.84 -15.35
CA SER A 874 -38.56 33.44 -15.65
C SER A 874 -38.42 32.56 -14.41
N HIS A 875 -39.14 31.44 -14.39
CA HIS A 875 -38.90 30.40 -13.40
C HIS A 875 -37.62 29.64 -13.75
N VAL A 876 -36.71 29.51 -12.79
CA VAL A 876 -35.41 28.87 -12.95
C VAL A 876 -35.27 27.71 -11.99
N LYS A 877 -34.85 26.56 -12.52
CA LYS A 877 -34.38 25.41 -11.74
C LYS A 877 -32.95 25.07 -12.13
N LEU A 878 -31.99 25.21 -11.22
CA LEU A 878 -30.58 24.88 -11.42
C LEU A 878 -30.21 23.67 -10.55
N THR A 879 -29.92 22.54 -11.18
CA THR A 879 -29.73 21.24 -10.50
C THR A 879 -28.40 20.60 -10.92
N ILE A 880 -27.64 20.08 -9.95
CA ILE A 880 -26.41 19.31 -10.12
C ILE A 880 -26.76 17.82 -10.17
N TYR A 881 -26.06 17.07 -11.01
CA TYR A 881 -26.20 15.64 -11.23
C TYR A 881 -24.84 14.96 -11.23
N ASN A 882 -24.77 13.70 -10.82
CA ASN A 882 -23.58 12.87 -11.00
C ASN A 882 -23.55 12.18 -12.39
N THR A 883 -22.51 11.40 -12.67
CA THR A 883 -22.37 10.65 -13.93
C THR A 883 -23.47 9.61 -14.17
N LEU A 884 -24.12 9.12 -13.10
CA LEU A 884 -25.25 8.20 -13.16
C LEU A 884 -26.58 8.91 -13.42
N GLY A 885 -26.59 10.24 -13.54
CA GLY A 885 -27.80 11.04 -13.76
C GLY A 885 -28.68 11.23 -12.53
N GLN A 886 -28.16 10.97 -11.32
CA GLN A 886 -28.84 11.22 -10.06
C GLN A 886 -28.65 12.68 -9.64
N VAL A 887 -29.69 13.30 -9.04
CA VAL A 887 -29.63 14.67 -8.53
C VAL A 887 -28.74 14.73 -7.29
N VAL A 888 -27.72 15.60 -7.33
CA VAL A 888 -26.73 15.82 -6.28
C VAL A 888 -27.08 17.05 -5.45
N ALA A 889 -27.48 18.14 -6.09
CA ALA A 889 -27.90 19.36 -5.39
C ALA A 889 -28.89 20.16 -6.25
N GLU A 890 -29.86 20.81 -5.62
CA GLU A 890 -30.71 21.81 -6.28
C GLU A 890 -30.32 23.19 -5.75
N LEU A 891 -29.64 23.98 -6.58
CA LEU A 891 -29.05 25.25 -6.17
C LEU A 891 -30.02 26.42 -6.31
N VAL A 892 -30.96 26.33 -7.25
CA VAL A 892 -32.03 27.31 -7.45
C VAL A 892 -33.29 26.58 -7.87
N ASN A 893 -34.43 26.97 -7.30
CA ASN A 893 -35.75 26.57 -7.77
C ASN A 893 -36.77 27.66 -7.43
N GLY A 894 -37.01 28.57 -8.38
CA GLY A 894 -37.84 29.74 -8.11
C GLY A 894 -37.87 30.78 -9.24
N ASN A 895 -38.72 31.80 -9.07
CA ASN A 895 -38.82 32.91 -10.02
C ASN A 895 -37.64 33.88 -9.87
N GLN A 896 -36.94 34.12 -10.97
CA GLN A 896 -35.80 35.04 -11.04
C GLN A 896 -36.12 36.21 -11.97
N GLN A 897 -35.65 37.42 -11.62
CA GLN A 897 -35.82 38.61 -12.47
C GLN A 897 -34.91 38.53 -13.71
N ALA A 898 -35.23 39.31 -14.75
CA ALA A 898 -34.37 39.46 -15.91
C ALA A 898 -33.00 40.03 -15.49
N GLY A 899 -31.91 39.47 -16.00
CA GLY A 899 -30.55 39.85 -15.62
C GLY A 899 -29.57 38.67 -15.60
N TYR A 900 -28.32 38.96 -15.27
CA TYR A 900 -27.28 37.95 -15.02
C TYR A 900 -27.32 37.52 -13.55
N HIS A 901 -27.14 36.23 -13.31
CA HIS A 901 -27.20 35.61 -11.99
C HIS A 901 -25.97 34.73 -11.79
N SER A 902 -25.50 34.62 -10.55
CA SER A 902 -24.44 33.69 -10.15
C SER A 902 -24.84 32.95 -8.88
N VAL A 903 -24.43 31.69 -8.79
CA VAL A 903 -24.70 30.82 -7.65
C VAL A 903 -23.45 30.04 -7.33
N LYS A 904 -22.98 30.15 -6.08
CA LYS A 904 -21.85 29.37 -5.59
C LYS A 904 -22.31 27.94 -5.28
N PHE A 905 -21.53 26.97 -5.74
CA PHE A 905 -21.66 25.58 -5.39
C PHE A 905 -20.47 25.20 -4.51
N GLN A 906 -20.76 24.97 -3.23
CA GLN A 906 -19.81 24.37 -2.30
C GLN A 906 -19.90 22.86 -2.42
N ALA A 907 -18.80 22.24 -2.80
CA ALA A 907 -18.71 20.81 -3.00
C ALA A 907 -17.74 20.10 -2.05
N ASP A 908 -17.48 20.74 -0.91
CA ASP A 908 -16.69 20.22 0.19
C ASP A 908 -17.18 18.85 0.66
N HIS A 909 -18.49 18.57 0.49
CA HIS A 909 -19.13 17.31 0.87
C HIS A 909 -19.37 16.31 -0.28
N TYR A 910 -18.92 16.60 -1.52
CA TYR A 910 -19.07 15.68 -2.67
C TYR A 910 -17.73 15.08 -3.10
N SER A 911 -17.73 13.87 -3.67
CA SER A 911 -16.51 13.16 -4.09
C SER A 911 -15.87 13.79 -5.32
N SER A 912 -14.54 13.75 -5.45
CA SER A 912 -13.86 14.15 -6.70
C SER A 912 -14.45 13.39 -7.88
N GLY A 913 -14.72 14.07 -8.99
CA GLY A 913 -15.34 13.43 -10.13
C GLY A 913 -16.12 14.36 -11.04
N LEU A 914 -16.65 13.78 -12.11
CA LEU A 914 -17.42 14.50 -13.13
C LEU A 914 -18.88 14.66 -12.69
N TYR A 915 -19.32 15.90 -12.57
CA TYR A 915 -20.71 16.27 -12.35
C TYR A 915 -21.27 17.00 -13.57
N PHE A 916 -22.59 17.05 -13.63
CA PHE A 916 -23.31 17.88 -14.59
C PHE A 916 -24.17 18.88 -13.86
N TYR A 917 -24.35 20.06 -14.40
CA TYR A 917 -25.35 21.01 -13.90
C TYR A 917 -26.28 21.40 -15.02
N VAL A 918 -27.55 21.46 -14.66
CA VAL A 918 -28.66 21.64 -15.58
C VAL A 918 -29.48 22.82 -15.13
N LEU A 919 -29.62 23.79 -16.03
CA LEU A 919 -30.52 24.93 -15.88
C LEU A 919 -31.78 24.67 -16.70
N GLU A 920 -32.93 24.60 -16.04
CA GLU A 920 -34.25 24.54 -16.67
C GLU A 920 -34.94 25.90 -16.50
N THR A 921 -35.35 26.51 -17.62
CA THR A 921 -36.04 27.80 -17.62
C THR A 921 -36.85 28.00 -18.89
N ASN A 922 -38.08 28.48 -18.76
CA ASN A 922 -38.99 28.79 -19.88
C ASN A 922 -39.11 27.65 -20.93
N GLY A 923 -39.15 26.39 -20.48
CA GLY A 923 -39.23 25.20 -21.35
C GLY A 923 -37.93 24.82 -22.06
N MET A 924 -36.81 25.49 -21.77
CA MET A 924 -35.48 25.18 -22.27
C MET A 924 -34.62 24.52 -21.18
N LEU A 925 -33.68 23.69 -21.61
CA LEU A 925 -32.77 22.96 -20.75
C LEU A 925 -31.34 23.16 -21.24
N PHE A 926 -30.47 23.67 -20.36
CA PHE A 926 -29.05 23.87 -20.63
C PHE A 926 -28.24 22.97 -19.71
N LYS A 927 -27.35 22.15 -20.28
CA LYS A 927 -26.49 21.24 -19.53
C LYS A 927 -25.01 21.59 -19.72
N ARG A 928 -24.24 21.49 -18.65
CA ARG A 928 -22.79 21.68 -18.62
C ARG A 928 -22.16 20.64 -17.70
N LYS A 929 -20.85 20.43 -17.85
CA LYS A 929 -20.05 19.51 -17.02
C LYS A 929 -19.15 20.31 -16.08
N MET A 930 -18.92 19.80 -14.89
CA MET A 930 -17.95 20.31 -13.93
C MET A 930 -17.15 19.15 -13.33
N LEU A 931 -15.87 19.37 -13.09
CA LEU A 931 -14.96 18.40 -12.50
C LEU A 931 -14.58 18.89 -11.11
N LEU A 932 -14.98 18.18 -10.07
CA LEU A 932 -14.49 18.44 -8.71
C LEU A 932 -13.16 17.69 -8.57
N ILE A 933 -12.08 18.41 -8.27
CA ILE A 933 -10.78 17.81 -7.93
C ILE A 933 -10.50 18.27 -6.51
N LYS A 934 -10.59 17.36 -5.55
CA LYS A 934 -10.15 17.62 -4.18
C LYS A 934 -8.65 17.43 -4.03
#